data_AF-A0A8H7S6U9-F1
#
_entry.id   AF-A0A8H7S6U9-F1
#
_cell.length_a   1.000
_cell.length_b   1.000
_cell.length_c   1.000
_cell.angle_alpha   90.00
_cell.angle_beta   90.00
_cell.angle_gamma   90.00
#
_symmetry.space_group_name_H-M   'P 1'
#
loop_
_entity.id
_entity.type
_entity.pdbx_description
1 polymer ?
#
loop_
_entity_poly.entity_id
_entity_poly.type
_entity_poly.pdbx_seq_one_letter_code
_entity_poly.pdbx_strand_id
1 'polypeptide(L)'
;MVYTNDDNIPTTATIKIPGAMSLPGDILLNIDNYLWPEDRYACLFVCRQWYTTFLAKFYTSISIQTAHQCEQLCNAFEMTISKEQKQIKKEEKQLSLLSPGHIVKELHMDMCTEDLEKLPSTRLPNHFPSLRSFTVSSFQHHHHQQQQQQQQQQQQRNHGDSNARNHYSHSDDEITTNSAAAATATTMSCGKIAPSKSIIGISIDTFWTLPSDTLTQLHFSIPRLQRDPMIRLLRKLPRLTSLYLNWINGSWLCSDMNDVHQYCPELRHVWIFAETFHTLSQVTEQEPEPNRPINEDEIGFMNDMMTNHSDNDIVNFLFPPIPSSRVPVTAKNLTHFHLSIYRGLPEHMSDWFVYAARTYPQLESFTLETRPKHLDRVGERAFEYDLLDMLMTYKWASRTWKQAEVPSFRYFVQHCPYVTAINLFQLYLNRHFLESIFECRLPIQHFGSTRNIHNIWTAENNWYFNESLVSLSLQACVTPPANNMTFMKFLSSLIHLKHLTLARYEHFELSSLMEACPGLETLVLEHMAVVTPSTLNNLMTMNNHNNNDNNNNNVNLTVIQQIQQRQWQLQQNWNTSDEQLSTIDDENETALKQLTIRHTVLKESFFYAIPCSLEKLIVENSAIIANDPYRVAIEMPTNLALDTLDISHLVFEDQNSVRKVVKQNGQQFSVIGIQQQHCNSSNNITNNNKCASHVPGRTTQWYDFRNNKKNQNYNEKILGIRPMAPKDAEDMLEDDEGTGDEVIYGLEISCGSIQRACVNNLRLLQPAQYIIL
;
A
#
# COMPACT_ATOMS: atom_id res chain seq x y z
N MET A 1 -40.38 52.41 45.89
CA MET A 1 -41.59 52.88 45.18
C MET A 1 -41.47 52.32 43.77
N VAL A 2 -41.92 51.10 43.48
CA VAL A 2 -43.31 50.62 43.46
C VAL A 2 -43.43 49.31 44.25
N TYR A 3 -44.52 49.18 45.03
CA TYR A 3 -44.93 47.96 45.72
C TYR A 3 -46.13 47.34 44.98
N THR A 4 -46.31 46.02 45.15
CA THR A 4 -47.45 45.15 44.75
C THR A 4 -47.43 44.66 43.28
N ASN A 5 -47.60 43.36 42.94
CA ASN A 5 -48.16 42.20 43.64
C ASN A 5 -47.30 40.93 43.49
N ASP A 6 -47.12 40.25 44.62
CA ASP A 6 -46.79 38.82 44.75
C ASP A 6 -47.99 37.95 44.34
N ASP A 7 -47.69 36.70 43.92
CA ASP A 7 -48.56 35.54 43.61
C ASP A 7 -48.47 34.96 42.19
N ASN A 8 -47.28 34.92 41.58
CA ASN A 8 -46.98 33.95 40.52
C ASN A 8 -45.55 33.45 40.64
N ILE A 9 -45.32 32.52 41.57
CA ILE A 9 -44.11 31.70 41.58
C ILE A 9 -44.13 30.88 40.29
N PRO A 10 -43.15 31.01 39.37
CA PRO A 10 -43.09 30.14 38.21
C PRO A 10 -42.88 28.73 38.74
N THR A 11 -43.90 27.89 38.61
CA THR A 11 -43.80 26.45 38.86
C THR A 11 -42.55 25.97 38.16
N THR A 12 -41.59 25.48 38.95
CA THR A 12 -40.34 24.90 38.48
C THR A 12 -40.68 23.92 37.38
N ALA A 13 -40.47 24.35 36.13
CA ALA A 13 -40.69 23.54 34.96
C ALA A 13 -39.73 22.36 35.11
N THR A 14 -40.26 21.24 35.59
CA THR A 14 -39.52 20.00 35.70
C THR A 14 -39.28 19.59 34.25
N ILE A 15 -38.10 19.92 33.73
CA ILE A 15 -37.65 19.41 32.44
C ILE A 15 -37.54 17.90 32.66
N LYS A 16 -38.63 17.20 32.33
CA LYS A 16 -38.60 15.74 32.19
C LYS A 16 -37.66 15.49 31.03
N ILE A 17 -36.43 15.13 31.35
CA ILE A 17 -35.50 14.60 30.36
C ILE A 17 -36.25 13.45 29.70
N PRO A 18 -36.49 13.50 28.38
CA PRO A 18 -37.15 12.42 27.67
C PRO A 18 -36.39 11.15 28.01
N GLY A 19 -37.08 10.10 28.47
CA GLY A 19 -36.43 8.81 28.69
C GLY A 19 -35.69 8.40 27.42
N ALA A 20 -34.61 7.62 27.53
CA ALA A 20 -33.79 7.23 26.36
C ALA A 20 -34.61 6.58 25.21
N MET A 21 -35.82 6.08 25.51
CA MET A 21 -36.78 5.56 24.53
C MET A 21 -37.45 6.60 23.63
N SER A 22 -37.35 7.89 23.94
CA SER A 22 -37.97 9.00 23.20
C SER A 22 -36.95 9.98 22.62
N LEU A 23 -35.69 9.54 22.44
CA LEU A 23 -34.69 10.36 21.76
C LEU A 23 -35.18 10.67 20.33
N PRO A 24 -35.12 11.93 19.87
CA PRO A 24 -35.42 12.29 18.48
C PRO A 24 -34.59 11.46 17.48
N GLY A 25 -35.17 11.18 16.31
CA GLY A 25 -34.50 10.40 15.26
C GLY A 25 -33.13 10.95 14.89
N ASP A 26 -32.98 12.28 14.83
CA ASP A 26 -31.70 12.93 14.50
C ASP A 26 -30.60 12.67 15.55
N ILE A 27 -30.97 12.54 16.83
CA ILE A 27 -30.01 12.17 17.89
C ILE A 27 -29.58 10.71 17.72
N LEU A 28 -30.52 9.82 17.41
CA LEU A 28 -30.20 8.41 17.14
C LEU A 28 -29.31 8.26 15.89
N LEU A 29 -29.54 9.06 14.86
CA LEU A 29 -28.68 9.13 13.68
C LEU A 29 -27.28 9.65 14.00
N ASN A 30 -27.14 10.58 14.95
CA ASN A 30 -25.82 11.01 15.41
C ASN A 30 -25.12 9.93 16.25
N ILE A 31 -25.85 9.21 17.10
CA ILE A 31 -25.30 8.08 17.87
C ILE A 31 -24.75 7.00 16.93
N ASP A 32 -25.47 6.66 15.85
CA ASP A 32 -25.07 5.66 14.85
C ASP A 32 -23.67 5.89 14.26
N ASN A 33 -23.24 7.16 14.13
CA ASN A 33 -21.92 7.52 13.61
C ASN A 33 -20.76 7.08 14.53
N TYR A 34 -21.04 6.75 15.79
CA TYR A 34 -20.05 6.33 16.79
C TYR A 34 -20.16 4.86 17.18
N LEU A 35 -21.13 4.13 16.62
CA LEU A 35 -21.37 2.72 16.94
C LEU A 35 -20.65 1.80 15.96
N TRP A 36 -20.11 0.71 16.50
CA TRP A 36 -19.60 -0.41 15.73
C TRP A 36 -20.77 -1.29 15.24
N PRO A 37 -20.59 -2.15 14.23
CA PRO A 37 -21.67 -2.99 13.70
C PRO A 37 -22.40 -3.82 14.77
N GLU A 38 -21.67 -4.34 15.76
CA GLU A 38 -22.21 -5.14 16.85
C GLU A 38 -23.11 -4.30 17.77
N ASP A 39 -22.69 -3.08 18.09
CA ASP A 39 -23.47 -2.15 18.92
C ASP A 39 -24.72 -1.66 18.18
N ARG A 40 -24.61 -1.40 16.87
CA ARG A 40 -25.76 -1.09 16.01
C ARG A 40 -26.78 -2.22 16.01
N TYR A 41 -26.32 -3.47 15.97
CA TYR A 41 -27.19 -4.63 16.06
C TYR A 41 -27.91 -4.69 17.42
N ALA A 42 -27.20 -4.44 18.53
CA ALA A 42 -27.83 -4.36 19.86
C ALA A 42 -28.91 -3.27 19.93
N CYS A 43 -28.67 -2.12 19.27
CA CYS A 43 -29.62 -1.00 19.21
C CYS A 43 -30.96 -1.37 18.55
N LEU A 44 -31.01 -2.41 17.71
CA LEU A 44 -32.25 -2.90 17.10
C LEU A 44 -33.25 -3.44 18.14
N PHE A 45 -32.77 -3.85 19.32
CA PHE A 45 -33.61 -4.49 20.34
C PHE A 45 -34.04 -3.53 21.48
N VAL A 46 -33.65 -2.26 21.42
CA VAL A 46 -33.93 -1.28 22.49
C VAL A 46 -35.41 -0.88 22.51
N CYS A 47 -35.91 -0.30 21.42
CA CYS A 47 -37.32 0.05 21.26
C CYS A 47 -37.66 0.21 19.77
N ARG A 48 -38.95 0.37 19.43
CA ARG A 48 -39.41 0.49 18.04
C ARG A 48 -38.77 1.66 17.27
N GLN A 49 -38.57 2.81 17.91
CA GLN A 49 -37.99 3.99 17.26
C GLN A 49 -36.50 3.79 16.94
N TRP A 50 -35.77 3.17 17.87
CA TRP A 50 -34.37 2.77 17.64
C TRP A 50 -34.32 1.74 16.53
N TYR A 51 -35.15 0.70 16.58
CA TYR A 51 -35.26 -0.30 15.52
C TYR A 51 -35.43 0.35 14.15
N THR A 52 -36.42 1.23 13.95
CA THR A 52 -36.63 1.87 12.64
C THR A 52 -35.43 2.71 12.17
N THR A 53 -34.75 3.39 13.10
CA THR A 53 -33.62 4.27 12.77
C THR A 53 -32.37 3.48 12.43
N PHE A 54 -32.01 2.52 13.29
CA PHE A 54 -30.81 1.71 13.13
C PHE A 54 -30.98 0.63 12.06
N LEU A 55 -32.19 0.11 11.80
CA LEU A 55 -32.43 -0.86 10.72
C LEU A 55 -32.08 -0.25 9.35
N ALA A 56 -32.51 0.99 9.11
CA ALA A 56 -32.22 1.69 7.87
C ALA A 56 -30.70 1.84 7.64
N LYS A 57 -29.96 2.11 8.72
CA LYS A 57 -28.49 2.29 8.67
C LYS A 57 -27.73 0.97 8.57
N PHE A 58 -28.17 -0.03 9.33
CA PHE A 58 -27.55 -1.34 9.39
C PHE A 58 -27.52 -2.03 8.02
N TYR A 59 -28.60 -1.91 7.24
CA TYR A 59 -28.66 -2.47 5.89
C TYR A 59 -28.25 -1.49 4.78
N THR A 60 -27.79 -0.28 5.11
CA THR A 60 -27.37 0.68 4.07
C THR A 60 -26.15 0.15 3.31
N SER A 61 -25.22 -0.52 4.00
CA SER A 61 -24.00 -1.10 3.43
C SER A 61 -23.89 -2.57 3.80
N ILE A 62 -23.77 -3.45 2.81
CA ILE A 62 -23.69 -4.90 2.99
C ILE A 62 -22.35 -5.38 2.44
N SER A 63 -21.62 -6.18 3.23
CA SER A 63 -20.41 -6.86 2.80
C SER A 63 -20.63 -8.38 2.72
N ILE A 64 -20.24 -8.98 1.60
CA ILE A 64 -20.38 -10.41 1.31
C ILE A 64 -18.99 -10.98 1.05
N GLN A 65 -18.57 -11.97 1.84
CA GLN A 65 -17.25 -12.58 1.74
C GLN A 65 -17.28 -14.00 1.16
N THR A 66 -18.45 -14.63 1.13
CA THR A 66 -18.62 -16.02 0.67
C THR A 66 -19.84 -16.18 -0.21
N ALA A 67 -19.83 -17.18 -1.10
CA ALA A 67 -20.98 -17.49 -1.95
C ALA A 67 -22.21 -17.90 -1.11
N HIS A 68 -21.98 -18.54 0.04
CA HIS A 68 -23.07 -18.93 0.94
C HIS A 68 -23.78 -17.73 1.57
N GLN A 69 -23.04 -16.73 2.07
CA GLN A 69 -23.63 -15.47 2.57
C GLN A 69 -24.46 -14.78 1.48
N CYS A 70 -23.94 -14.81 0.25
CA CYS A 70 -24.61 -14.26 -0.91
C CYS A 70 -25.96 -14.93 -1.20
N GLU A 71 -25.99 -16.27 -1.15
CA GLU A 71 -27.21 -17.07 -1.33
C GLU A 71 -28.20 -16.85 -0.17
N GLN A 72 -27.72 -16.84 1.08
CA GLN A 72 -28.54 -16.54 2.26
C GLN A 72 -29.21 -15.17 2.15
N LEU A 73 -28.47 -14.16 1.69
CA LEU A 73 -28.98 -12.82 1.48
C LEU A 73 -30.08 -12.82 0.41
N CYS A 74 -29.83 -13.40 -0.77
CA CYS A 74 -30.84 -13.52 -1.82
C CYS A 74 -32.11 -14.21 -1.33
N ASN A 75 -31.97 -15.36 -0.66
CA ASN A 75 -33.11 -16.12 -0.14
C ASN A 75 -33.90 -15.31 0.90
N ALA A 76 -33.22 -14.56 1.79
CA ALA A 76 -33.88 -13.70 2.77
C ALA A 76 -34.70 -12.58 2.10
N PHE A 77 -34.18 -11.96 1.06
CA PHE A 77 -34.87 -10.90 0.32
C PHE A 77 -36.02 -11.46 -0.53
N GLU A 78 -35.82 -12.58 -1.23
CA GLU A 78 -36.87 -13.28 -1.99
C GLU A 78 -38.05 -13.69 -1.09
N MET A 79 -37.77 -14.21 0.10
CA MET A 79 -38.80 -14.54 1.09
C MET A 79 -39.56 -13.30 1.57
N THR A 80 -38.87 -12.18 1.77
CA THR A 80 -39.49 -10.92 2.23
C THR A 80 -40.36 -10.32 1.14
N ILE A 81 -39.85 -10.23 -0.09
CA ILE A 81 -40.61 -9.77 -1.27
C ILE A 81 -41.84 -10.64 -1.50
N SER A 82 -41.71 -11.96 -1.38
CA SER A 82 -42.84 -12.90 -1.55
C SER A 82 -43.93 -12.71 -0.49
N LYS A 83 -43.55 -12.38 0.76
CA LYS A 83 -44.51 -12.06 1.84
C LYS A 83 -45.18 -10.71 1.60
N GLU A 84 -44.41 -9.68 1.24
CA GLU A 84 -44.92 -8.35 0.92
C GLU A 84 -45.89 -8.38 -0.27
N GLN A 85 -45.56 -9.09 -1.36
CA GLN A 85 -46.45 -9.23 -2.52
C GLN A 85 -47.79 -9.90 -2.16
N LYS A 86 -47.79 -10.86 -1.22
CA LYS A 86 -49.03 -11.46 -0.70
C LYS A 86 -49.83 -10.48 0.16
N GLN A 87 -49.16 -9.60 0.90
CA GLN A 87 -49.80 -8.63 1.79
C GLN A 87 -50.31 -7.39 1.04
N ILE A 88 -49.59 -6.91 0.03
CA ILE A 88 -50.00 -5.78 -0.84
C ILE A 88 -51.29 -6.09 -1.60
N LYS A 89 -51.54 -7.36 -1.96
CA LYS A 89 -52.85 -7.78 -2.51
C LYS A 89 -54.01 -7.59 -1.53
N LYS A 90 -53.74 -7.35 -0.25
CA LYS A 90 -54.73 -7.25 0.84
C LYS A 90 -54.88 -5.83 1.39
N GLU A 91 -53.86 -4.99 1.27
CA GLU A 91 -53.84 -3.62 1.81
C GLU A 91 -53.21 -2.65 0.78
N GLU A 92 -54.02 -1.81 0.15
CA GLU A 92 -53.57 -0.85 -0.87
C GLU A 92 -52.74 0.31 -0.26
N LYS A 93 -51.53 0.50 -0.82
CA LYS A 93 -50.82 1.76 -1.12
C LYS A 93 -49.85 2.45 -0.14
N GLN A 94 -49.61 2.05 1.11
CA GLN A 94 -48.66 2.80 1.97
C GLN A 94 -47.41 2.07 2.48
N LEU A 95 -47.28 0.74 2.31
CA LEU A 95 -46.17 -0.03 2.91
C LEU A 95 -45.00 -0.38 1.95
N SER A 96 -45.06 -0.01 0.67
CA SER A 96 -44.04 -0.42 -0.31
C SER A 96 -42.67 0.25 -0.17
N LEU A 97 -42.53 1.28 0.67
CA LEU A 97 -41.29 2.05 0.84
C LEU A 97 -40.29 1.45 1.83
N LEU A 98 -40.65 0.37 2.54
CA LEU A 98 -39.81 -0.24 3.57
C LEU A 98 -39.24 -1.61 3.17
N SER A 99 -39.35 -2.00 1.88
CA SER A 99 -38.75 -3.27 1.49
C SER A 99 -37.23 -3.17 1.70
N PRO A 100 -36.59 -4.17 2.34
CA PRO A 100 -35.16 -4.12 2.65
C PRO A 100 -34.29 -3.82 1.42
N GLY A 101 -34.75 -4.17 0.21
CA GLY A 101 -34.07 -3.89 -1.06
C GLY A 101 -33.84 -2.41 -1.34
N HIS A 102 -34.76 -1.53 -0.93
CA HIS A 102 -34.62 -0.09 -1.12
C HIS A 102 -33.69 0.56 -0.07
N ILE A 103 -33.38 -0.16 1.01
CA ILE A 103 -32.51 0.34 2.09
C ILE A 103 -31.04 0.19 1.69
N VAL A 104 -30.69 -0.88 0.96
CA VAL A 104 -29.33 -1.16 0.52
C VAL A 104 -28.87 -0.13 -0.52
N LYS A 105 -27.85 0.65 -0.16
CA LYS A 105 -27.22 1.65 -1.03
C LYS A 105 -25.80 1.25 -1.44
N GLU A 106 -25.14 0.43 -0.64
CA GLU A 106 -23.77 -0.01 -0.89
C GLU A 106 -23.69 -1.52 -0.76
N LEU A 107 -23.09 -2.17 -1.75
CA LEU A 107 -22.88 -3.61 -1.77
C LEU A 107 -21.42 -3.88 -2.09
N HIS A 108 -20.73 -4.49 -1.13
CA HIS A 108 -19.34 -4.91 -1.24
C HIS A 108 -19.28 -6.43 -1.28
N MET A 109 -18.62 -6.98 -2.29
CA MET A 109 -18.39 -8.41 -2.42
C MET A 109 -16.89 -8.64 -2.48
N ASP A 110 -16.33 -9.26 -1.44
CA ASP A 110 -14.92 -9.60 -1.36
C ASP A 110 -14.76 -11.11 -1.24
N MET A 111 -14.72 -11.79 -2.39
CA MET A 111 -14.86 -13.24 -2.47
C MET A 111 -13.65 -13.87 -3.14
N CYS A 112 -13.35 -15.14 -2.82
CA CYS A 112 -12.36 -15.85 -3.62
C CYS A 112 -12.86 -15.99 -5.06
N THR A 113 -11.93 -15.99 -6.05
CA THR A 113 -12.31 -16.04 -7.47
C THR A 113 -13.21 -17.24 -7.80
N GLU A 114 -12.96 -18.41 -7.17
CA GLU A 114 -13.78 -19.61 -7.38
C GLU A 114 -15.22 -19.45 -6.90
N ASP A 115 -15.43 -18.78 -5.76
CA ASP A 115 -16.77 -18.55 -5.22
C ASP A 115 -17.52 -17.50 -6.02
N LEU A 116 -16.82 -16.49 -6.52
CA LEU A 116 -17.40 -15.52 -7.43
C LEU A 116 -17.91 -16.24 -8.69
N GLU A 117 -17.15 -17.19 -9.25
CA GLU A 117 -17.52 -17.95 -10.45
C GLU A 117 -18.73 -18.87 -10.24
N LYS A 118 -18.96 -19.32 -9.00
CA LYS A 118 -20.11 -20.14 -8.62
C LYS A 118 -21.38 -19.33 -8.37
N LEU A 119 -21.30 -17.99 -8.33
CA LEU A 119 -22.47 -17.17 -8.04
C LEU A 119 -23.55 -17.37 -9.12
N PRO A 120 -24.84 -17.48 -8.73
CA PRO A 120 -25.93 -17.53 -9.69
C PRO A 120 -26.00 -16.19 -10.43
N SER A 121 -25.76 -16.24 -11.74
CA SER A 121 -25.54 -15.12 -12.67
C SER A 121 -26.70 -14.12 -12.86
N THR A 122 -27.74 -14.12 -12.03
CA THR A 122 -28.98 -13.34 -12.30
C THR A 122 -29.67 -12.72 -11.09
N ARG A 123 -29.24 -12.98 -9.85
CA ARG A 123 -30.09 -12.68 -8.68
C ARG A 123 -29.77 -11.36 -7.98
N LEU A 124 -28.51 -11.11 -7.58
CA LEU A 124 -28.26 -10.08 -6.57
C LEU A 124 -28.72 -8.66 -6.93
N PRO A 125 -28.26 -8.05 -8.03
CA PRO A 125 -28.40 -6.60 -8.15
C PRO A 125 -29.86 -6.15 -8.39
N ASN A 126 -30.71 -7.04 -8.92
CA ASN A 126 -32.14 -6.76 -9.12
C ASN A 126 -32.90 -6.59 -7.81
N HIS A 127 -32.36 -7.07 -6.68
CA HIS A 127 -32.99 -6.91 -5.37
C HIS A 127 -32.71 -5.54 -4.73
N PHE A 128 -31.81 -4.73 -5.32
CA PHE A 128 -31.34 -3.47 -4.73
C PHE A 128 -31.58 -2.28 -5.66
N PRO A 129 -32.84 -1.86 -5.89
CA PRO A 129 -33.18 -0.78 -6.82
C PRO A 129 -32.63 0.59 -6.40
N SER A 130 -32.18 0.75 -5.15
CA SER A 130 -31.59 1.97 -4.62
C SER A 130 -30.06 1.92 -4.49
N LEU A 131 -29.42 0.90 -5.07
CA LEU A 131 -27.98 0.71 -4.99
C LEU A 131 -27.25 1.89 -5.67
N ARG A 132 -26.34 2.51 -4.92
CA ARG A 132 -25.53 3.66 -5.34
C ARG A 132 -24.07 3.31 -5.53
N SER A 133 -23.55 2.34 -4.77
CA SER A 133 -22.18 1.86 -4.86
C SER A 133 -22.16 0.34 -4.95
N PHE A 134 -21.43 -0.18 -5.94
CA PHE A 134 -21.22 -1.60 -6.12
C PHE A 134 -19.73 -1.91 -6.23
N THR A 135 -19.22 -2.66 -5.27
CA THR A 135 -17.81 -3.06 -5.19
C THR A 135 -17.72 -4.57 -5.27
N VAL A 136 -16.89 -5.07 -6.18
CA VAL A 136 -16.54 -6.49 -6.25
C VAL A 136 -15.03 -6.62 -6.33
N SER A 137 -14.43 -7.14 -5.27
CA SER A 137 -13.05 -7.58 -5.23
C SER A 137 -13.00 -9.10 -5.22
N SER A 138 -11.98 -9.65 -5.86
CA SER A 138 -11.67 -11.06 -5.67
C SER A 138 -10.20 -11.28 -5.43
N PHE A 139 -9.91 -12.24 -4.55
CA PHE A 139 -8.57 -12.68 -4.23
C PHE A 139 -8.38 -14.14 -4.68
N GLN A 140 -7.15 -14.47 -5.09
CA GLN A 140 -6.81 -15.83 -5.45
C GLN A 140 -6.40 -16.61 -4.20
N HIS A 141 -7.04 -17.76 -3.94
CA HIS A 141 -6.66 -18.65 -2.84
C HIS A 141 -5.26 -19.27 -3.01
N HIS A 142 -4.68 -19.16 -4.20
CA HIS A 142 -3.42 -19.80 -4.55
C HIS A 142 -2.26 -19.46 -3.61
N HIS A 143 -2.25 -18.27 -3.01
CA HIS A 143 -1.17 -17.91 -2.08
C HIS A 143 -1.21 -18.76 -0.79
N HIS A 144 -2.40 -19.08 -0.28
CA HIS A 144 -2.55 -19.93 0.90
C HIS A 144 -2.29 -21.40 0.57
N GLN A 145 -2.75 -21.86 -0.60
CA GLN A 145 -2.55 -23.24 -1.03
C GLN A 145 -1.08 -23.53 -1.39
N GLN A 146 -0.35 -22.61 -2.00
CA GLN A 146 1.09 -22.75 -2.23
C GLN A 146 1.87 -22.77 -0.92
N GLN A 147 1.52 -21.92 0.05
CA GLN A 147 2.15 -21.99 1.38
C GLN A 147 1.90 -23.35 2.05
N GLN A 148 0.67 -23.88 1.98
CA GLN A 148 0.35 -25.20 2.53
C GLN A 148 1.08 -26.32 1.77
N GLN A 149 1.17 -26.27 0.43
CA GLN A 149 1.90 -27.28 -0.34
C GLN A 149 3.41 -27.20 -0.09
N GLN A 150 4.00 -26.01 0.05
CA GLN A 150 5.40 -25.88 0.44
C GLN A 150 5.65 -26.41 1.85
N GLN A 151 4.73 -26.18 2.79
CA GLN A 151 4.81 -26.79 4.13
C GLN A 151 4.71 -28.32 4.08
N GLN A 152 3.79 -28.88 3.27
CA GLN A 152 3.68 -30.34 3.10
C GLN A 152 4.91 -30.93 2.42
N GLN A 153 5.48 -30.26 1.40
CA GLN A 153 6.74 -30.72 0.77
C GLN A 153 7.94 -30.63 1.72
N GLN A 154 8.02 -29.61 2.59
CA GLN A 154 9.04 -29.55 3.63
C GLN A 154 8.86 -30.68 4.67
N GLN A 155 7.62 -30.98 5.08
CA GLN A 155 7.34 -32.10 5.98
C GLN A 155 7.69 -33.45 5.33
N GLN A 156 7.38 -33.64 4.04
CA GLN A 156 7.74 -34.86 3.30
C GLN A 156 9.25 -34.99 3.09
N ARG A 157 9.98 -33.91 2.82
CA ARG A 157 11.46 -33.95 2.76
C ARG A 157 12.06 -34.33 4.11
N ASN A 158 11.55 -33.74 5.19
CA ASN A 158 12.01 -34.06 6.54
C ASN A 158 11.68 -35.51 6.97
N HIS A 159 10.64 -36.13 6.40
CA HIS A 159 10.33 -37.56 6.60
C HIS A 159 11.03 -38.51 5.62
N GLY A 160 11.47 -38.01 4.46
CA GLY A 160 12.26 -38.80 3.50
C GLY A 160 13.69 -39.04 3.98
N ASP A 161 14.33 -38.03 4.58
CA ASP A 161 15.71 -38.12 5.03
C ASP A 161 15.90 -39.00 6.29
N SER A 162 14.86 -39.19 7.10
CA SER A 162 14.90 -40.10 8.26
C SER A 162 14.87 -41.58 7.86
N ASN A 163 14.29 -41.93 6.69
CA ASN A 163 14.27 -43.31 6.19
C ASN A 163 15.48 -43.68 5.34
N ALA A 164 16.18 -42.72 4.75
CA ALA A 164 17.38 -42.98 3.94
C ALA A 164 18.62 -43.35 4.78
N ARG A 165 18.62 -43.13 6.11
CA ARG A 165 19.77 -43.38 6.99
C ARG A 165 19.84 -44.80 7.58
N ASN A 166 18.84 -45.66 7.37
CA ASN A 166 18.81 -47.02 7.94
C ASN A 166 19.16 -48.15 6.94
N HIS A 167 19.59 -47.83 5.72
CA HIS A 167 20.03 -48.84 4.74
C HIS A 167 21.45 -48.56 4.21
N TYR A 168 22.43 -48.63 5.11
CA TYR A 168 23.82 -48.92 4.72
C TYR A 168 24.44 -49.89 5.73
N SER A 169 24.16 -51.18 5.53
CA SER A 169 24.93 -52.26 6.13
C SER A 169 25.23 -53.31 5.06
N HIS A 170 26.52 -53.44 4.76
CA HIS A 170 27.22 -54.60 4.19
C HIS A 170 26.64 -55.31 2.95
N SER A 171 27.35 -55.18 1.83
CA SER A 171 27.91 -56.33 1.10
C SER A 171 28.94 -55.86 0.07
N ASP A 172 30.18 -56.31 0.24
CA ASP A 172 31.23 -56.27 -0.77
C ASP A 172 30.99 -57.33 -1.86
N ASP A 173 31.67 -57.14 -2.99
CA ASP A 173 31.96 -58.09 -4.08
C ASP A 173 30.81 -58.50 -5.03
N GLU A 174 30.83 -58.02 -6.28
CA GLU A 174 31.49 -58.71 -7.41
C GLU A 174 31.19 -57.99 -8.74
N ILE A 175 32.23 -57.90 -9.57
CA ILE A 175 32.22 -57.37 -10.93
C ILE A 175 31.58 -58.40 -11.87
N THR A 176 30.59 -58.03 -12.68
CA THR A 176 30.48 -58.53 -14.07
C THR A 176 29.65 -57.61 -14.98
N THR A 177 30.05 -57.67 -16.24
CA THR A 177 29.72 -56.86 -17.42
C THR A 177 28.33 -57.09 -18.04
N ASN A 178 27.90 -56.08 -18.81
CA ASN A 178 26.94 -56.11 -19.92
C ASN A 178 25.44 -56.27 -19.60
N SER A 179 24.66 -55.23 -19.82
CA SER A 179 23.74 -55.19 -20.97
C SER A 179 23.00 -53.85 -21.06
N ALA A 180 22.77 -53.44 -22.30
CA ALA A 180 21.96 -52.30 -22.69
C ALA A 180 20.51 -52.49 -22.22
N ALA A 181 20.01 -51.55 -21.42
CA ALA A 181 18.58 -51.38 -21.16
C ALA A 181 18.21 -49.93 -21.43
N ALA A 182 17.22 -49.77 -22.30
CA ALA A 182 16.70 -48.50 -22.78
C ALA A 182 16.32 -47.57 -21.63
N ALA A 183 16.98 -46.42 -21.57
CA ALA A 183 16.55 -45.27 -20.79
C ALA A 183 15.25 -44.74 -21.41
N THR A 184 14.13 -45.30 -20.97
CA THR A 184 12.82 -44.68 -21.16
C THR A 184 12.82 -43.48 -20.23
N ALA A 185 13.15 -42.31 -20.77
CA ALA A 185 13.01 -41.05 -20.08
C ALA A 185 11.51 -40.82 -19.84
N THR A 186 11.02 -41.31 -18.70
CA THR A 186 9.75 -40.90 -18.14
C THR A 186 9.94 -39.45 -17.69
N THR A 187 9.86 -38.52 -18.65
CA THR A 187 9.51 -37.13 -18.34
C THR A 187 8.22 -37.21 -17.53
N MET A 188 8.32 -37.01 -16.22
CA MET A 188 7.16 -36.62 -15.42
C MET A 188 6.65 -35.33 -16.04
N SER A 189 5.66 -35.45 -16.93
CA SER A 189 4.92 -34.30 -17.39
C SER A 189 4.25 -33.74 -16.14
N CYS A 190 4.84 -32.69 -15.57
CA CYS A 190 4.13 -31.79 -14.69
C CYS A 190 2.87 -31.41 -15.47
N GLY A 191 1.73 -31.95 -15.02
CA GLY A 191 0.47 -31.83 -15.75
C GLY A 191 0.27 -30.36 -16.08
N LYS A 192 0.28 -30.01 -17.37
CA LYS A 192 -0.14 -28.69 -17.81
C LYS A 192 -1.60 -28.57 -17.41
N ILE A 193 -1.85 -28.02 -16.23
CA ILE A 193 -3.18 -27.58 -15.82
C ILE A 193 -3.58 -26.57 -16.89
N ALA A 194 -4.50 -26.96 -17.77
CA ALA A 194 -5.05 -26.05 -18.75
C ALA A 194 -5.58 -24.85 -17.95
N PRO A 195 -5.17 -23.61 -18.27
CA PRO A 195 -5.63 -22.45 -17.51
C PRO A 195 -7.15 -22.44 -17.57
N SER A 196 -7.80 -22.60 -16.42
CA SER A 196 -9.25 -22.48 -16.31
C SER A 196 -9.62 -21.11 -16.88
N LYS A 197 -10.49 -21.13 -17.91
CA LYS A 197 -11.03 -19.90 -18.48
C LYS A 197 -11.94 -19.30 -17.42
N SER A 198 -11.56 -18.14 -16.89
CA SER A 198 -12.42 -17.45 -15.93
C SER A 198 -13.70 -17.01 -16.64
N ILE A 199 -14.84 -17.51 -16.18
CA ILE A 199 -16.14 -17.33 -16.84
C ILE A 199 -16.67 -15.90 -16.60
N ILE A 200 -16.38 -15.31 -15.43
CA ILE A 200 -16.90 -13.98 -15.04
C ILE A 200 -16.29 -12.88 -15.89
N GLY A 201 -14.97 -12.90 -16.09
CA GLY A 201 -14.28 -11.87 -16.86
C GLY A 201 -14.85 -11.73 -18.28
N ILE A 202 -15.34 -12.82 -18.87
CA ILE A 202 -15.83 -12.89 -20.26
C ILE A 202 -17.28 -12.43 -20.40
N SER A 203 -18.08 -12.44 -19.33
CA SER A 203 -19.54 -12.34 -19.41
C SER A 203 -20.20 -11.38 -18.41
N ILE A 204 -19.42 -10.47 -17.81
CA ILE A 204 -19.88 -9.60 -16.72
C ILE A 204 -21.12 -8.76 -17.05
N ASP A 205 -21.30 -8.37 -18.32
CA ASP A 205 -22.47 -7.62 -18.79
C ASP A 205 -23.77 -8.42 -18.84
N THR A 206 -23.65 -9.75 -18.85
CA THR A 206 -24.75 -10.71 -18.75
C THR A 206 -24.94 -11.24 -17.34
N PHE A 207 -23.88 -11.20 -16.52
CA PHE A 207 -23.85 -11.76 -15.17
C PHE A 207 -24.49 -10.84 -14.13
N TRP A 208 -24.48 -9.52 -14.35
CA TRP A 208 -25.09 -8.55 -13.44
C TRP A 208 -26.00 -7.56 -14.18
N THR A 209 -27.23 -7.44 -13.68
CA THR A 209 -28.20 -6.41 -14.07
C THR A 209 -28.23 -5.31 -13.02
N LEU A 210 -27.29 -4.38 -13.12
CA LEU A 210 -27.13 -3.28 -12.18
C LEU A 210 -28.21 -2.19 -12.39
N PRO A 211 -28.66 -1.49 -11.33
CA PRO A 211 -29.66 -0.43 -11.46
C PRO A 211 -29.07 0.82 -12.12
N SER A 212 -29.44 1.05 -13.38
CA SER A 212 -28.92 2.13 -14.23
C SER A 212 -29.12 3.53 -13.65
N ASP A 213 -30.21 3.73 -12.92
CA ASP A 213 -30.70 5.06 -12.56
C ASP A 213 -30.24 5.53 -11.18
N THR A 214 -29.63 4.64 -10.38
CA THR A 214 -29.19 4.96 -9.01
C THR A 214 -27.71 4.70 -8.80
N LEU A 215 -27.07 3.85 -9.61
CA LEU A 215 -25.67 3.49 -9.43
C LEU A 215 -24.76 4.65 -9.83
N THR A 216 -24.00 5.14 -8.85
CA THR A 216 -23.08 6.28 -8.99
C THR A 216 -21.61 5.89 -8.85
N GLN A 217 -21.31 4.73 -8.27
CA GLN A 217 -19.96 4.22 -8.05
C GLN A 217 -19.88 2.74 -8.43
N LEU A 218 -18.84 2.39 -9.19
CA LEU A 218 -18.56 1.03 -9.61
C LEU A 218 -17.09 0.73 -9.37
N HIS A 219 -16.80 -0.30 -8.58
CA HIS A 219 -15.45 -0.75 -8.29
C HIS A 219 -15.33 -2.24 -8.57
N PHE A 220 -14.58 -2.61 -9.61
CA PHE A 220 -14.22 -4.00 -9.86
C PHE A 220 -12.72 -4.22 -9.73
N SER A 221 -12.35 -5.18 -8.89
CA SER A 221 -11.01 -5.73 -8.77
C SER A 221 -11.07 -7.23 -8.95
N ILE A 222 -11.35 -7.64 -10.20
CA ILE A 222 -11.56 -9.04 -10.60
C ILE A 222 -10.46 -9.40 -11.60
N PRO A 223 -9.63 -10.41 -11.33
CA PRO A 223 -8.59 -10.83 -12.26
C PRO A 223 -9.17 -11.17 -13.64
N ARG A 224 -8.46 -10.76 -14.69
CA ARG A 224 -8.77 -11.08 -16.10
C ARG A 224 -10.08 -10.48 -16.62
N LEU A 225 -10.46 -9.31 -16.13
CA LEU A 225 -11.63 -8.57 -16.58
C LEU A 225 -11.53 -8.26 -18.09
N GLN A 226 -12.46 -8.72 -18.92
CA GLN A 226 -12.36 -8.44 -20.36
C GLN A 226 -12.88 -7.04 -20.67
N ARG A 227 -12.20 -6.36 -21.61
CA ARG A 227 -12.55 -5.02 -22.09
C ARG A 227 -13.98 -4.92 -22.63
N ASP A 228 -14.35 -5.71 -23.64
CA ASP A 228 -15.63 -5.52 -24.34
C ASP A 228 -16.87 -5.75 -23.45
N PRO A 229 -16.93 -6.79 -22.61
CA PRO A 229 -18.00 -6.93 -21.63
C PRO A 229 -18.10 -5.72 -20.69
N MET A 230 -16.97 -5.16 -20.27
CA MET A 230 -16.99 -3.96 -19.42
C MET A 230 -17.63 -2.77 -20.11
N ILE A 231 -17.22 -2.48 -21.35
CA ILE A 231 -17.79 -1.38 -22.14
C ILE A 231 -19.31 -1.57 -22.34
N ARG A 232 -19.76 -2.80 -22.60
CA ARG A 232 -21.20 -3.12 -22.71
C ARG A 232 -21.97 -2.93 -21.40
N LEU A 233 -21.35 -3.20 -20.26
CA LEU A 233 -21.94 -2.93 -18.95
C LEU A 233 -22.04 -1.43 -18.70
N LEU A 234 -20.97 -0.66 -18.96
CA LEU A 234 -20.93 0.79 -18.74
C LEU A 234 -21.97 1.53 -19.58
N ARG A 235 -22.30 1.05 -20.78
CA ARG A 235 -23.43 1.55 -21.60
C ARG A 235 -24.76 1.61 -20.85
N LYS A 236 -24.96 0.76 -19.84
CA LYS A 236 -26.18 0.69 -19.04
C LYS A 236 -26.14 1.59 -17.79
N LEU A 237 -25.06 2.34 -17.54
CA LEU A 237 -24.80 3.06 -16.28
C LEU A 237 -24.56 4.57 -16.50
N PRO A 238 -25.53 5.33 -17.04
CA PRO A 238 -25.30 6.72 -17.45
C PRO A 238 -25.01 7.69 -16.30
N ARG A 239 -25.36 7.33 -15.06
CA ARG A 239 -25.19 8.17 -13.86
C ARG A 239 -23.91 7.89 -13.08
N LEU A 240 -23.00 7.12 -13.66
CA LEU A 240 -21.77 6.75 -12.99
C LEU A 240 -20.87 7.98 -12.80
N THR A 241 -20.50 8.27 -11.55
CA THR A 241 -19.62 9.38 -11.15
C THR A 241 -18.22 8.92 -10.77
N SER A 242 -18.06 7.65 -10.37
CA SER A 242 -16.78 7.04 -10.02
C SER A 242 -16.67 5.64 -10.62
N LEU A 243 -15.58 5.40 -11.34
CA LEU A 243 -15.26 4.13 -11.98
C LEU A 243 -13.87 3.67 -11.53
N TYR A 244 -13.80 2.49 -10.92
CA TYR A 244 -12.56 1.80 -10.62
C TYR A 244 -12.58 0.42 -11.27
N LEU A 245 -11.62 0.15 -12.15
CA LEU A 245 -11.47 -1.10 -12.86
C LEU A 245 -10.04 -1.60 -12.71
N ASN A 246 -9.85 -2.72 -12.02
CA ASN A 246 -8.56 -3.34 -11.82
C ASN A 246 -8.48 -4.70 -12.54
N TRP A 247 -7.29 -5.00 -13.08
CA TRP A 247 -6.97 -6.23 -13.83
C TRP A 247 -7.70 -6.43 -15.16
N ILE A 248 -7.84 -5.37 -15.97
CA ILE A 248 -8.33 -5.50 -17.34
C ILE A 248 -7.34 -6.31 -18.18
N ASN A 249 -7.81 -7.41 -18.74
CA ASN A 249 -7.07 -8.25 -19.67
C ASN A 249 -7.10 -7.64 -21.07
N GLY A 250 -5.92 -7.50 -21.67
CA GLY A 250 -5.73 -6.88 -22.98
C GLY A 250 -5.43 -5.39 -22.92
N SER A 251 -5.63 -4.72 -24.05
CA SER A 251 -5.29 -3.31 -24.22
C SER A 251 -6.41 -2.37 -23.84
N TRP A 252 -6.05 -1.23 -23.24
CA TRP A 252 -6.99 -0.14 -22.94
C TRP A 252 -6.59 1.14 -23.68
N LEU A 253 -7.40 1.59 -24.63
CA LEU A 253 -7.03 2.64 -25.59
C LEU A 253 -7.74 3.97 -25.28
N CYS A 254 -7.27 5.06 -25.89
CA CYS A 254 -7.99 6.34 -25.86
C CYS A 254 -9.41 6.22 -26.46
N SER A 255 -9.61 5.34 -27.45
CA SER A 255 -10.95 5.07 -27.98
C SER A 255 -11.89 4.42 -26.97
N ASP A 256 -11.36 3.60 -26.05
CA ASP A 256 -12.15 3.01 -24.97
C ASP A 256 -12.59 4.06 -23.98
N MET A 257 -11.73 5.04 -23.70
CA MET A 257 -12.12 6.18 -22.88
C MET A 257 -13.19 7.04 -23.56
N ASN A 258 -13.15 7.22 -24.89
CA ASN A 258 -14.24 7.89 -25.60
C ASN A 258 -15.57 7.16 -25.41
N ASP A 259 -15.57 5.83 -25.51
CA ASP A 259 -16.74 5.01 -25.25
C ASP A 259 -17.22 5.17 -23.79
N VAL A 260 -16.31 5.11 -22.81
CA VAL A 260 -16.65 5.33 -21.39
C VAL A 260 -17.29 6.69 -21.18
N HIS A 261 -16.74 7.76 -21.74
CA HIS A 261 -17.29 9.13 -21.59
C HIS A 261 -18.61 9.32 -22.33
N GLN A 262 -18.78 8.67 -23.47
CA GLN A 262 -20.04 8.65 -24.20
C GLN A 262 -21.15 7.99 -23.36
N TYR A 263 -20.83 6.88 -22.70
CA TYR A 263 -21.79 6.11 -21.91
C TYR A 263 -22.01 6.68 -20.50
N CYS A 264 -21.00 7.28 -19.89
CA CYS A 264 -21.00 7.78 -18.52
C CYS A 264 -20.63 9.29 -18.49
N PRO A 265 -21.51 10.20 -18.94
CA PRO A 265 -21.20 11.62 -19.04
C PRO A 265 -21.05 12.34 -17.67
N GLU A 266 -21.53 11.75 -16.57
CA GLU A 266 -21.45 12.29 -15.21
C GLU A 266 -20.13 11.91 -14.49
N LEU A 267 -19.22 11.23 -15.17
CA LEU A 267 -18.02 10.65 -14.59
C LEU A 267 -17.03 11.73 -14.10
N ARG A 268 -16.63 11.62 -12.83
CA ARG A 268 -15.71 12.54 -12.15
C ARG A 268 -14.38 11.90 -11.81
N HIS A 269 -14.42 10.64 -11.40
CA HIS A 269 -13.23 9.88 -11.01
C HIS A 269 -13.12 8.62 -11.86
N VAL A 270 -11.96 8.43 -12.47
CA VAL A 270 -11.63 7.24 -13.25
C VAL A 270 -10.33 6.65 -12.76
N TRP A 271 -10.36 5.36 -12.44
CA TRP A 271 -9.19 4.56 -12.15
C TRP A 271 -9.23 3.27 -12.96
N ILE A 272 -8.25 3.10 -13.86
CA ILE A 272 -8.18 1.93 -14.74
C ILE A 272 -6.82 1.28 -14.63
N PHE A 273 -6.80 -0.05 -14.45
CA PHE A 273 -5.62 -0.89 -14.55
C PHE A 273 -5.78 -1.91 -15.68
N ALA A 274 -4.87 -1.89 -16.65
CA ALA A 274 -4.89 -2.77 -17.81
C ALA A 274 -3.56 -3.50 -18.03
N GLU A 275 -3.60 -4.64 -18.72
CA GLU A 275 -2.39 -5.44 -18.99
C GLU A 275 -1.50 -4.79 -20.06
N THR A 276 -2.08 -4.30 -21.16
CA THR A 276 -1.28 -3.74 -22.26
C THR A 276 -1.85 -2.42 -22.76
N PHE A 277 -1.04 -1.72 -23.56
CA PHE A 277 -1.44 -0.60 -24.38
C PHE A 277 -0.95 -0.84 -25.80
N HIS A 278 -1.79 -0.56 -26.79
CA HIS A 278 -1.42 -0.62 -28.20
C HIS A 278 -2.00 0.59 -28.93
N THR A 279 -1.20 1.44 -29.54
CA THR A 279 -1.77 2.46 -30.42
C THR A 279 -2.37 1.84 -31.67
N LEU A 280 -3.48 2.43 -32.15
CA LEU A 280 -4.06 2.10 -33.45
C LEU A 280 -3.07 2.33 -34.60
N SER A 281 -2.09 3.23 -34.42
CA SER A 281 -1.08 3.59 -35.42
C SER A 281 -0.23 2.39 -35.86
N GLN A 282 0.05 1.44 -34.96
CA GLN A 282 0.82 0.23 -35.28
C GLN A 282 0.08 -0.76 -36.18
N VAL A 283 -1.25 -0.62 -36.36
CA VAL A 283 -2.02 -1.54 -37.23
C VAL A 283 -1.82 -1.20 -38.71
N THR A 284 -1.36 0.02 -39.03
CA THR A 284 -1.10 0.47 -40.40
C THR A 284 0.37 0.53 -40.78
N GLU A 285 1.28 0.41 -39.82
CA GLU A 285 2.69 0.22 -40.11
C GLU A 285 2.89 -1.23 -40.56
N GLN A 286 2.90 -1.46 -41.87
CA GLN A 286 3.65 -2.58 -42.44
C GLN A 286 5.02 -2.58 -41.75
N GLU A 287 5.38 -3.70 -41.10
CA GLU A 287 6.68 -3.88 -40.44
C GLU A 287 7.75 -3.16 -41.28
N PRO A 288 8.41 -2.11 -40.76
CA PRO A 288 9.41 -1.40 -41.53
C PRO A 288 10.44 -2.44 -41.96
N GLU A 289 10.63 -2.60 -43.27
CA GLU A 289 11.57 -3.60 -43.77
C GLU A 289 12.89 -3.41 -43.01
N PRO A 290 13.42 -4.46 -42.34
CA PRO A 290 14.47 -4.33 -41.33
C PRO A 290 15.81 -3.77 -41.86
N ASN A 291 15.88 -3.44 -43.15
CA ASN A 291 17.04 -2.89 -43.83
C ASN A 291 16.78 -1.59 -44.60
N ARG A 292 15.62 -0.92 -44.47
CA ARG A 292 15.47 0.40 -45.09
C ARG A 292 16.36 1.39 -44.31
N PRO A 293 17.45 1.92 -44.92
CA PRO A 293 18.28 2.91 -44.23
C PRO A 293 17.39 4.09 -43.86
N ILE A 294 17.45 4.50 -42.58
CA ILE A 294 16.76 5.71 -42.12
C ILE A 294 17.32 6.84 -42.99
N ASN A 295 16.46 7.40 -43.85
CA ASN A 295 16.90 8.43 -44.78
C ASN A 295 17.29 9.66 -43.95
N GLU A 296 18.51 10.17 -44.10
CA GLU A 296 18.99 11.33 -43.35
C GLU A 296 18.07 12.55 -43.53
N ASP A 297 17.36 12.61 -44.66
CA ASP A 297 16.33 13.61 -44.96
C ASP A 297 15.14 13.59 -43.97
N GLU A 298 14.71 12.41 -43.49
CA GLU A 298 13.60 12.30 -42.52
C GLU A 298 14.03 12.81 -41.13
N ILE A 299 15.29 12.59 -40.77
CA ILE A 299 15.88 13.13 -39.53
C ILE A 299 16.03 14.66 -39.66
N GLY A 300 16.48 15.14 -40.82
CA GLY A 300 16.58 16.57 -41.12
C GLY A 300 15.23 17.28 -41.01
N PHE A 301 14.18 16.69 -41.58
CA PHE A 301 12.82 17.22 -41.51
C PHE A 301 12.27 17.28 -40.08
N MET A 302 12.45 16.21 -39.28
CA MET A 302 12.03 16.22 -37.87
C MET A 302 12.79 17.27 -37.04
N ASN A 303 14.09 17.44 -37.26
CA ASN A 303 14.87 18.44 -36.53
C ASN A 303 14.49 19.88 -36.92
N ASP A 304 14.24 20.13 -38.20
CA ASP A 304 13.73 21.43 -38.69
C ASP A 304 12.35 21.73 -38.08
N MET A 305 11.48 20.72 -38.08
CA MET A 305 10.15 20.82 -37.50
C MET A 305 10.19 21.14 -36.00
N MET A 306 11.07 20.49 -35.23
CA MET A 306 11.18 20.73 -33.78
C MET A 306 11.81 22.08 -33.42
N THR A 307 12.58 22.70 -34.32
CA THR A 307 13.27 23.97 -34.04
C THR A 307 12.50 25.21 -34.49
N ASN A 308 11.69 25.09 -35.55
CA ASN A 308 11.05 26.23 -36.20
C ASN A 308 9.53 26.31 -36.02
N HIS A 309 8.88 25.30 -35.41
CA HIS A 309 7.43 25.29 -35.22
C HIS A 309 7.02 25.43 -33.75
N SER A 310 5.78 25.88 -33.53
CA SER A 310 5.23 25.94 -32.17
C SER A 310 4.93 24.55 -31.62
N ASP A 311 4.96 24.38 -30.30
CA ASP A 311 4.61 23.11 -29.63
C ASP A 311 3.23 22.60 -30.10
N ASN A 312 2.28 23.50 -30.38
CA ASN A 312 0.96 23.16 -30.89
C ASN A 312 1.00 22.57 -32.30
N ASP A 313 1.83 23.11 -33.19
CA ASP A 313 1.96 22.60 -34.57
C ASP A 313 2.60 21.22 -34.56
N ILE A 314 3.63 21.04 -33.73
CA ILE A 314 4.30 19.75 -33.50
C ILE A 314 3.30 18.71 -33.00
N VAL A 315 2.54 19.05 -31.95
CA VAL A 315 1.54 18.15 -31.37
C VAL A 315 0.42 17.85 -32.37
N ASN A 316 -0.07 18.81 -33.13
CA ASN A 316 -1.13 18.58 -34.11
C ASN A 316 -0.66 17.76 -35.31
N PHE A 317 0.62 17.84 -35.67
CA PHE A 317 1.20 17.00 -36.72
C PHE A 317 1.42 15.56 -36.25
N LEU A 318 2.00 15.38 -35.06
CA LEU A 318 2.30 14.06 -34.48
C LEU A 318 1.03 13.35 -34.00
N PHE A 319 0.06 14.10 -33.49
CA PHE A 319 -1.19 13.61 -32.94
C PHE A 319 -2.36 14.32 -33.64
N PRO A 320 -2.61 14.01 -34.92
CA PRO A 320 -3.66 14.67 -35.68
C PRO A 320 -5.01 14.58 -34.96
N PRO A 321 -5.80 15.66 -34.96
CA PRO A 321 -7.12 15.64 -34.36
C PRO A 321 -7.94 14.53 -35.00
N ILE A 322 -8.64 13.75 -34.16
CA ILE A 322 -9.49 12.66 -34.62
C ILE A 322 -10.54 13.28 -35.56
N PRO A 323 -10.76 12.73 -36.77
CA PRO A 323 -11.71 13.28 -37.73
C PRO A 323 -13.08 13.52 -37.10
N SER A 324 -13.75 14.59 -37.52
CA SER A 324 -14.99 15.11 -36.91
C SER A 324 -16.18 14.15 -36.91
N SER A 325 -16.09 13.00 -37.57
CA SER A 325 -17.06 11.90 -37.42
C SER A 325 -16.89 11.12 -36.10
N ARG A 326 -15.79 11.34 -35.37
CA ARG A 326 -15.46 10.75 -34.07
C ARG A 326 -14.86 11.82 -33.14
N VAL A 327 -15.50 13.00 -33.06
CA VAL A 327 -15.05 14.04 -32.12
C VAL A 327 -15.01 13.43 -30.72
N PRO A 328 -13.86 13.50 -30.00
CA PRO A 328 -13.78 13.00 -28.64
C PRO A 328 -14.85 13.69 -27.78
N VAL A 329 -15.61 12.88 -27.04
CA VAL A 329 -16.65 13.37 -26.16
C VAL A 329 -15.97 14.18 -25.06
N THR A 330 -16.18 15.49 -25.03
CA THR A 330 -15.60 16.34 -23.98
C THR A 330 -16.16 15.93 -22.62
N ALA A 331 -15.33 15.29 -21.79
CA ALA A 331 -15.71 14.82 -20.46
C ALA A 331 -15.50 15.95 -19.44
N LYS A 332 -16.36 16.96 -19.50
CA LYS A 332 -16.22 18.20 -18.71
C LYS A 332 -16.29 17.99 -17.19
N ASN A 333 -16.83 16.86 -16.74
CA ASN A 333 -17.00 16.57 -15.31
C ASN A 333 -15.80 15.82 -14.71
N LEU A 334 -14.87 15.33 -15.53
CA LEU A 334 -13.76 14.51 -15.06
C LEU A 334 -12.73 15.37 -14.33
N THR A 335 -12.55 15.14 -13.03
CA THR A 335 -11.57 15.85 -12.19
C THR A 335 -10.37 14.97 -11.86
N HIS A 336 -10.54 13.65 -11.76
CA HIS A 336 -9.45 12.73 -11.41
C HIS A 336 -9.34 11.61 -12.44
N PHE A 337 -8.13 11.47 -13.00
CA PHE A 337 -7.80 10.43 -13.96
C PHE A 337 -6.57 9.65 -13.48
N HIS A 338 -6.73 8.35 -13.25
CA HIS A 338 -5.64 7.42 -13.00
C HIS A 338 -5.70 6.30 -14.02
N LEU A 339 -4.63 6.18 -14.80
CA LEU A 339 -4.42 5.06 -15.68
C LEU A 339 -3.14 4.34 -15.30
N SER A 340 -3.26 3.04 -15.11
CA SER A 340 -2.13 2.18 -14.90
C SER A 340 -2.12 1.05 -15.93
N ILE A 341 -0.98 0.86 -16.59
CA ILE A 341 -0.85 -0.17 -17.62
C ILE A 341 0.44 -0.95 -17.39
N TYR A 342 0.38 -2.27 -17.53
CA TYR A 342 1.54 -3.11 -17.32
C TYR A 342 2.58 -3.03 -18.49
N ARG A 343 2.15 -2.95 -19.76
CA ARG A 343 3.04 -2.82 -20.94
C ARG A 343 2.62 -1.71 -21.89
N GLY A 344 3.57 -1.02 -22.51
CA GLY A 344 3.32 -0.08 -23.60
C GLY A 344 3.04 1.36 -23.16
N LEU A 345 2.93 1.64 -21.85
CA LEU A 345 2.63 2.99 -21.37
C LEU A 345 3.78 3.99 -21.60
N PRO A 346 5.06 3.65 -21.33
CA PRO A 346 6.18 4.58 -21.56
C PRO A 346 6.25 5.08 -23.01
N GLU A 347 5.98 4.21 -23.98
CA GLU A 347 6.03 4.54 -25.42
C GLU A 347 4.90 5.48 -25.85
N HIS A 348 3.83 5.53 -25.05
CA HIS A 348 2.57 6.15 -25.40
C HIS A 348 2.06 7.16 -24.37
N MET A 349 2.93 7.59 -23.45
CA MET A 349 2.62 8.62 -22.46
C MET A 349 2.16 9.92 -23.14
N SER A 350 2.82 10.29 -24.24
CA SER A 350 2.48 11.48 -25.04
C SER A 350 1.07 11.44 -25.61
N ASP A 351 0.58 10.26 -26.01
CA ASP A 351 -0.81 10.08 -26.47
C ASP A 351 -1.80 10.47 -25.37
N TRP A 352 -1.52 10.05 -24.13
CA TRP A 352 -2.38 10.31 -22.98
C TRP A 352 -2.35 11.77 -22.54
N PHE A 353 -1.20 12.46 -22.63
CA PHE A 353 -1.15 13.90 -22.40
C PHE A 353 -2.02 14.66 -23.40
N VAL A 354 -1.86 14.39 -24.69
CA VAL A 354 -2.64 15.06 -25.75
C VAL A 354 -4.12 14.71 -25.66
N TYR A 355 -4.45 13.45 -25.36
CA TYR A 355 -5.82 13.02 -25.17
C TYR A 355 -6.48 13.71 -23.98
N ALA A 356 -5.80 13.77 -22.82
CA ALA A 356 -6.29 14.46 -21.63
C ALA A 356 -6.49 15.96 -21.89
N ALA A 357 -5.52 16.60 -22.53
CA ALA A 357 -5.57 18.01 -22.93
C ALA A 357 -6.81 18.36 -23.75
N ARG A 358 -7.16 17.48 -24.70
CA ARG A 358 -8.31 17.67 -25.60
C ARG A 358 -9.65 17.35 -24.93
N THR A 359 -9.65 16.47 -23.93
CA THR A 359 -10.88 15.86 -23.42
C THR A 359 -11.27 16.36 -22.03
N TYR A 360 -10.30 16.76 -21.19
CA TYR A 360 -10.46 17.00 -19.75
C TYR A 360 -10.05 18.43 -19.34
N PRO A 361 -10.78 19.48 -19.77
CA PRO A 361 -10.44 20.85 -19.43
C PRO A 361 -10.61 21.21 -17.94
N GLN A 362 -11.27 20.35 -17.14
CA GLN A 362 -11.51 20.54 -15.70
C GLN A 362 -10.69 19.56 -14.84
N LEU A 363 -9.64 18.96 -15.42
CA LEU A 363 -8.84 17.97 -14.71
C LEU A 363 -8.06 18.61 -13.57
N GLU A 364 -8.14 18.01 -12.38
CA GLU A 364 -7.43 18.44 -11.17
C GLU A 364 -6.26 17.49 -10.85
N SER A 365 -6.45 16.18 -11.10
CA SER A 365 -5.47 15.14 -10.81
C SER A 365 -5.26 14.22 -12.01
N PHE A 366 -4.00 14.04 -12.40
CA PHE A 366 -3.58 13.19 -13.50
C PHE A 366 -2.50 12.21 -13.06
N THR A 367 -2.80 10.91 -13.16
CA THR A 367 -1.88 9.83 -12.78
C THR A 367 -1.70 8.86 -13.93
N LEU A 368 -0.44 8.63 -14.31
CA LEU A 368 -0.01 7.56 -15.20
C LEU A 368 0.96 6.65 -14.46
N GLU A 369 0.71 5.34 -14.46
CA GLU A 369 1.50 4.36 -13.71
C GLU A 369 1.82 3.13 -14.57
N THR A 370 3.09 2.84 -14.81
CA THR A 370 3.44 1.50 -15.33
C THR A 370 3.45 0.52 -14.17
N ARG A 371 2.81 -0.64 -14.25
CA ARG A 371 2.95 -1.66 -13.19
C ARG A 371 4.02 -2.69 -13.55
N PRO A 372 4.64 -3.37 -12.57
CA PRO A 372 5.39 -4.60 -12.82
C PRO A 372 4.40 -5.78 -12.91
N LYS A 373 4.65 -6.79 -13.74
CA LYS A 373 3.71 -7.93 -13.96
C LYS A 373 3.65 -8.79 -12.73
N HIS A 374 4.77 -8.78 -12.02
CA HIS A 374 5.24 -9.94 -11.30
C HIS A 374 5.07 -9.79 -9.79
N LEU A 375 4.18 -8.90 -9.33
CA LEU A 375 3.74 -8.89 -7.92
C LEU A 375 3.22 -10.29 -7.49
N ASP A 376 2.65 -11.07 -8.41
CA ASP A 376 2.16 -12.43 -8.12
C ASP A 376 3.24 -13.53 -8.22
N ARG A 377 4.42 -13.24 -8.77
CA ARG A 377 5.53 -14.21 -8.80
C ARG A 377 6.41 -13.98 -7.58
N VAL A 378 6.10 -14.70 -6.50
CA VAL A 378 6.95 -14.85 -5.33
C VAL A 378 8.31 -15.43 -5.78
N GLY A 379 9.26 -14.55 -6.06
CA GLY A 379 10.63 -14.86 -6.46
C GLY A 379 11.47 -13.59 -6.45
N GLU A 380 12.70 -13.68 -5.95
CA GLU A 380 13.56 -12.55 -5.54
C GLU A 380 13.93 -11.52 -6.63
N ARG A 381 13.49 -11.68 -7.88
CA ARG A 381 13.91 -10.83 -9.02
C ARG A 381 12.80 -10.37 -9.96
N ALA A 382 11.54 -10.49 -9.57
CA ALA A 382 10.39 -10.02 -10.36
C ALA A 382 10.56 -8.58 -10.87
N PHE A 383 11.02 -7.68 -10.01
CA PHE A 383 11.26 -6.28 -10.33
C PHE A 383 12.43 -6.08 -11.32
N GLU A 384 13.48 -6.88 -11.24
CA GLU A 384 14.67 -6.77 -12.10
C GLU A 384 14.38 -7.17 -13.55
N TYR A 385 13.54 -8.20 -13.76
CA TYR A 385 13.12 -8.61 -15.10
C TYR A 385 12.19 -7.57 -15.74
N ASP A 386 11.24 -7.03 -14.98
CA ASP A 386 10.39 -5.94 -15.47
C ASP A 386 11.21 -4.66 -15.73
N LEU A 387 12.25 -4.40 -14.92
CA LEU A 387 13.21 -3.32 -15.16
C LEU A 387 13.99 -3.55 -16.45
N LEU A 388 14.48 -4.77 -16.70
CA LEU A 388 15.22 -5.11 -17.91
C LEU A 388 14.31 -5.01 -19.15
N ASP A 389 13.09 -5.55 -19.08
CA ASP A 389 12.12 -5.47 -20.18
C ASP A 389 11.79 -4.00 -20.50
N MET A 390 11.57 -3.17 -19.47
CA MET A 390 11.34 -1.74 -19.67
C MET A 390 12.58 -1.02 -20.23
N LEU A 391 13.79 -1.32 -19.75
CA LEU A 391 15.02 -0.69 -20.25
C LEU A 391 15.28 -1.08 -21.70
N MET A 392 15.02 -2.34 -22.05
CA MET A 392 15.08 -2.81 -23.42
C MET A 392 14.02 -2.10 -24.26
N THR A 393 12.76 -2.06 -23.84
CA THR A 393 11.71 -1.37 -24.59
C THR A 393 12.01 0.13 -24.74
N TYR A 394 12.51 0.81 -23.71
CA TYR A 394 12.90 2.23 -23.79
C TYR A 394 14.08 2.51 -24.73
N LYS A 395 15.06 1.60 -24.79
CA LYS A 395 16.15 1.71 -25.77
C LYS A 395 15.63 1.57 -27.20
N TRP A 396 14.51 0.89 -27.38
CA TRP A 396 13.88 0.61 -28.67
C TRP A 396 12.73 1.57 -28.99
N ALA A 397 12.21 2.31 -28.01
CA ALA A 397 11.25 3.38 -28.22
C ALA A 397 11.83 4.38 -29.24
N SER A 398 11.09 4.60 -30.32
CA SER A 398 11.55 5.43 -31.45
C SER A 398 11.95 6.82 -30.96
N ARG A 399 13.04 7.36 -31.54
CA ARG A 399 13.55 8.72 -31.26
C ARG A 399 12.45 9.77 -31.34
N THR A 400 11.48 9.58 -32.23
CA THR A 400 10.34 10.48 -32.45
C THR A 400 9.51 10.68 -31.18
N TRP A 401 9.24 9.61 -30.41
CA TRP A 401 8.41 9.69 -29.20
C TRP A 401 9.09 10.49 -28.09
N LYS A 402 10.41 10.31 -27.93
CA LYS A 402 11.22 11.05 -26.95
C LYS A 402 11.21 12.56 -27.23
N GLN A 403 11.17 12.94 -28.50
CA GLN A 403 11.08 14.34 -28.90
C GLN A 403 9.67 14.90 -28.70
N ALA A 404 8.62 14.07 -28.81
CA ALA A 404 7.23 14.47 -28.63
C ALA A 404 6.81 14.65 -27.15
N GLU A 405 7.51 14.02 -26.20
CA GLU A 405 7.16 14.03 -24.76
C GLU A 405 6.99 15.46 -24.20
N VAL A 406 7.98 16.33 -24.44
CA VAL A 406 7.97 17.71 -23.91
C VAL A 406 6.87 18.56 -24.55
N PRO A 407 6.76 18.66 -25.89
CA PRO A 407 5.65 19.38 -26.53
C PRO A 407 4.28 18.87 -26.10
N SER A 408 4.07 17.55 -26.02
CA SER A 408 2.80 16.95 -25.59
C SER A 408 2.46 17.29 -24.14
N PHE A 409 3.44 17.28 -23.25
CA PHE A 409 3.22 17.69 -21.86
C PHE A 409 2.90 19.18 -21.75
N ARG A 410 3.64 20.06 -22.43
CA ARG A 410 3.34 21.50 -22.46
C ARG A 410 1.95 21.78 -23.02
N TYR A 411 1.55 21.06 -24.07
CA TYR A 411 0.20 21.10 -24.60
C TYR A 411 -0.85 20.71 -23.55
N PHE A 412 -0.61 19.63 -22.79
CA PHE A 412 -1.45 19.21 -21.67
C PHE A 412 -1.59 20.29 -20.59
N VAL A 413 -0.47 20.81 -20.13
CA VAL A 413 -0.40 21.91 -19.15
C VAL A 413 -1.21 23.13 -19.60
N GLN A 414 -1.08 23.52 -20.87
CA GLN A 414 -1.78 24.68 -21.42
C GLN A 414 -3.30 24.51 -21.44
N HIS A 415 -3.79 23.29 -21.68
CA HIS A 415 -5.22 23.01 -21.87
C HIS A 415 -5.91 22.45 -20.61
N CYS A 416 -5.15 22.06 -19.60
CA CYS A 416 -5.64 21.58 -18.31
C CYS A 416 -5.15 22.50 -17.16
N PRO A 417 -5.62 23.77 -17.10
CA PRO A 417 -5.09 24.78 -16.18
C PRO A 417 -5.41 24.53 -14.70
N TYR A 418 -6.35 23.62 -14.40
CA TYR A 418 -6.76 23.28 -13.03
C TYR A 418 -5.96 22.12 -12.43
N VAL A 419 -5.01 21.54 -13.17
CA VAL A 419 -4.22 20.40 -12.69
C VAL A 419 -3.31 20.84 -11.55
N THR A 420 -3.57 20.32 -10.35
CA THR A 420 -2.77 20.54 -9.14
C THR A 420 -2.01 19.28 -8.73
N ALA A 421 -2.38 18.11 -9.26
CA ALA A 421 -1.73 16.84 -8.95
C ALA A 421 -1.28 16.10 -10.21
N ILE A 422 0.01 15.77 -10.30
CA ILE A 422 0.60 14.99 -11.40
C ILE A 422 1.43 13.86 -10.81
N ASN A 423 1.05 12.62 -11.12
CA ASN A 423 1.79 11.43 -10.69
C ASN A 423 2.20 10.60 -11.91
N LEU A 424 3.50 10.43 -12.11
CA LEU A 424 4.09 9.70 -13.23
C LEU A 424 4.92 8.54 -12.68
N PHE A 425 4.22 7.48 -12.28
CA PHE A 425 4.84 6.37 -11.58
C PHE A 425 5.35 5.29 -12.53
N GLN A 426 6.55 4.79 -12.26
CA GLN A 426 7.22 3.69 -12.97
C GLN A 426 7.40 3.96 -14.47
N LEU A 427 7.42 5.23 -14.84
CA LEU A 427 7.72 5.71 -16.17
C LEU A 427 9.19 6.11 -16.23
N TYR A 428 9.87 5.77 -17.33
CA TYR A 428 11.19 6.33 -17.59
C TYR A 428 11.00 7.77 -18.04
N LEU A 429 11.27 8.72 -17.14
CA LEU A 429 11.24 10.14 -17.48
C LEU A 429 12.65 10.57 -17.86
N ASN A 430 12.79 11.14 -19.06
CA ASN A 430 14.06 11.70 -19.50
C ASN A 430 14.38 12.98 -18.72
N ARG A 431 15.64 13.39 -18.66
CA ARG A 431 16.04 14.59 -17.92
C ARG A 431 15.31 15.83 -18.42
N HIS A 432 15.36 16.12 -19.72
CA HIS A 432 14.73 17.29 -20.37
C HIS A 432 13.23 17.40 -20.10
N PHE A 433 12.54 16.27 -19.99
CA PHE A 433 11.13 16.21 -19.65
C PHE A 433 10.88 16.69 -18.22
N LEU A 434 11.71 16.24 -17.27
CA LEU A 434 11.65 16.71 -15.90
C LEU A 434 11.99 18.21 -15.81
N GLU A 435 13.00 18.69 -16.55
CA GLU A 435 13.29 20.14 -16.63
C GLU A 435 12.07 20.91 -17.13
N SER A 436 11.41 20.39 -18.16
CA SER A 436 10.21 21.01 -18.73
C SER A 436 9.04 21.03 -17.75
N ILE A 437 8.84 19.99 -16.93
CA ILE A 437 7.81 20.00 -15.87
C ILE A 437 8.03 21.18 -14.92
N PHE A 438 9.28 21.40 -14.49
CA PHE A 438 9.61 22.45 -13.52
C PHE A 438 9.64 23.84 -14.14
N GLU A 439 9.99 23.96 -15.43
CA GLU A 439 9.93 25.23 -16.17
C GLU A 439 8.50 25.73 -16.41
N CYS A 440 7.51 24.84 -16.49
CA CYS A 440 6.14 25.20 -16.81
C CYS A 440 5.44 26.09 -15.75
N ARG A 441 6.06 26.32 -14.57
CA ARG A 441 5.52 27.12 -13.45
C ARG A 441 4.07 26.79 -13.09
N LEU A 442 3.65 25.55 -13.36
CA LEU A 442 2.31 25.08 -13.02
C LEU A 442 2.13 25.07 -11.51
N PRO A 443 0.98 25.51 -10.95
CA PRO A 443 0.69 25.46 -9.52
C PRO A 443 0.45 24.02 -9.02
N ILE A 444 1.40 23.12 -9.30
CA ILE A 444 1.41 21.73 -8.87
C ILE A 444 1.59 21.74 -7.35
N GLN A 445 0.61 21.19 -6.67
CA GLN A 445 0.62 20.95 -5.23
C GLN A 445 1.08 19.54 -4.90
N HIS A 446 0.83 18.58 -5.81
CA HIS A 446 1.19 17.18 -5.61
C HIS A 446 1.98 16.65 -6.82
N PHE A 447 3.20 16.19 -6.58
CA PHE A 447 4.03 15.57 -7.60
C PHE A 447 4.50 14.18 -7.18
N GLY A 448 4.26 13.19 -8.03
CA GLY A 448 4.70 11.82 -7.84
C GLY A 448 5.54 11.32 -9.02
N SER A 449 6.66 10.67 -8.76
CA SER A 449 7.44 9.96 -9.79
C SER A 449 8.29 8.84 -9.18
N THR A 450 8.64 7.82 -9.96
CA THR A 450 9.44 6.69 -9.43
C THR A 450 10.80 6.45 -10.08
N ARG A 451 11.19 7.10 -11.18
CA ARG A 451 12.45 6.75 -11.87
C ARG A 451 13.15 8.00 -12.38
N ASN A 452 14.49 7.93 -12.38
CA ASN A 452 15.42 8.90 -13.00
C ASN A 452 15.41 10.35 -12.49
N ILE A 453 14.68 10.68 -11.42
CA ILE A 453 14.75 12.03 -10.83
C ILE A 453 16.18 12.35 -10.38
N HIS A 454 16.97 11.34 -10.02
CA HIS A 454 18.39 11.52 -9.70
C HIS A 454 19.22 12.16 -10.81
N ASN A 455 18.85 11.97 -12.09
CA ASN A 455 19.56 12.59 -13.22
C ASN A 455 19.45 14.12 -13.22
N ILE A 456 18.49 14.65 -12.46
CA ILE A 456 18.30 16.08 -12.25
C ILE A 456 19.28 16.60 -11.20
N TRP A 457 19.51 15.84 -10.12
CA TRP A 457 20.27 16.30 -8.96
C TRP A 457 21.79 16.33 -9.19
N THR A 458 22.29 15.68 -10.23
CA THR A 458 23.73 15.71 -10.56
C THR A 458 24.15 16.99 -11.27
N ALA A 459 23.21 17.80 -11.73
CA ALA A 459 23.51 19.08 -12.38
C ALA A 459 23.58 20.21 -11.35
N GLU A 460 24.62 21.03 -11.40
CA GLU A 460 24.82 22.25 -10.59
C GLU A 460 23.76 23.35 -10.83
N ASN A 461 22.67 23.03 -11.53
CA ASN A 461 21.63 23.99 -11.87
C ASN A 461 20.76 24.28 -10.64
N ASN A 462 20.45 25.57 -10.43
CA ASN A 462 19.46 26.00 -9.44
C ASN A 462 18.06 25.61 -9.95
N TRP A 463 17.61 24.41 -9.59
CA TRP A 463 16.26 23.97 -9.88
C TRP A 463 15.29 24.72 -8.97
N TYR A 464 14.52 25.62 -9.55
CA TYR A 464 13.40 26.26 -8.85
C TYR A 464 12.19 25.37 -9.03
N PHE A 465 11.89 24.56 -8.01
CA PHE A 465 10.59 23.90 -7.95
C PHE A 465 9.52 24.95 -7.72
N ASN A 466 8.28 24.61 -8.10
CA ASN A 466 7.17 25.47 -7.74
C ASN A 466 7.08 25.54 -6.22
N GLU A 467 7.12 26.76 -5.69
CA GLU A 467 6.87 27.05 -4.28
C GLU A 467 5.52 26.43 -3.84
N SER A 468 4.54 26.25 -4.73
CA SER A 468 3.25 25.63 -4.41
C SER A 468 3.28 24.15 -4.03
N LEU A 469 4.42 23.45 -4.13
CA LEU A 469 4.46 22.01 -3.91
C LEU A 469 4.27 21.65 -2.44
N VAL A 470 3.15 21.00 -2.13
CA VAL A 470 2.76 20.57 -0.77
C VAL A 470 3.10 19.09 -0.54
N SER A 471 3.04 18.27 -1.59
CA SER A 471 3.28 16.83 -1.51
C SER A 471 4.22 16.35 -2.60
N LEU A 472 5.19 15.54 -2.18
CA LEU A 472 6.19 14.93 -3.05
C LEU A 472 6.25 13.42 -2.80
N SER A 473 6.10 12.62 -3.84
CA SER A 473 6.21 11.16 -3.78
C SER A 473 7.29 10.68 -4.74
N LEU A 474 8.41 10.19 -4.19
CA LEU A 474 9.54 9.68 -4.95
C LEU A 474 9.73 8.20 -4.66
N GLN A 475 9.53 7.34 -5.65
CA GLN A 475 9.82 5.92 -5.53
C GLN A 475 11.06 5.53 -6.36
N ALA A 476 11.62 4.33 -6.15
CA ALA A 476 12.67 3.69 -6.95
C ALA A 476 13.79 4.62 -7.48
N CYS A 477 14.34 5.47 -6.62
CA CYS A 477 15.52 6.27 -6.93
C CYS A 477 16.79 5.43 -6.69
N VAL A 478 17.20 4.70 -7.72
CA VAL A 478 18.23 3.64 -7.67
C VAL A 478 19.68 4.15 -7.59
N THR A 479 19.95 5.46 -7.67
CA THR A 479 21.34 5.89 -7.62
C THR A 479 21.89 5.87 -6.19
N PRO A 480 23.01 5.18 -5.94
CA PRO A 480 23.77 5.35 -4.70
C PRO A 480 24.09 6.85 -4.52
N PRO A 481 24.10 7.35 -3.28
CA PRO A 481 24.14 8.78 -3.02
C PRO A 481 25.48 9.36 -3.46
N ALA A 482 25.53 9.84 -4.70
CA ALA A 482 26.35 10.99 -5.03
C ALA A 482 25.75 12.17 -4.25
N ASN A 483 26.16 12.27 -2.98
CA ASN A 483 26.07 13.44 -2.14
C ASN A 483 24.63 13.75 -1.75
N ASN A 484 24.14 13.12 -0.68
CA ASN A 484 22.86 13.43 -0.03
C ASN A 484 22.60 14.95 0.08
N MET A 485 23.67 15.76 0.20
CA MET A 485 23.63 17.22 0.15
C MET A 485 22.83 17.81 -1.02
N THR A 486 22.91 17.29 -2.26
CA THR A 486 22.15 17.91 -3.37
C THR A 486 20.66 17.59 -3.27
N PHE A 487 20.30 16.37 -2.86
CA PHE A 487 18.92 16.00 -2.60
C PHE A 487 18.34 16.78 -1.41
N MET A 488 19.09 16.91 -0.31
CA MET A 488 18.69 17.74 0.83
C MET A 488 18.56 19.21 0.47
N LYS A 489 19.47 19.76 -0.35
CA LYS A 489 19.35 21.12 -0.89
C LYS A 489 18.08 21.29 -1.72
N PHE A 490 17.79 20.32 -2.57
CA PHE A 490 16.55 20.27 -3.33
C PHE A 490 15.34 20.27 -2.38
N LEU A 491 15.29 19.39 -1.40
CA LEU A 491 14.21 19.34 -0.42
C LEU A 491 14.07 20.65 0.37
N SER A 492 15.18 21.28 0.76
CA SER A 492 15.20 22.57 1.46
C SER A 492 14.69 23.74 0.62
N SER A 493 14.65 23.61 -0.71
CA SER A 493 14.02 24.60 -1.58
C SER A 493 12.49 24.51 -1.57
N LEU A 494 11.93 23.38 -1.10
CA LEU A 494 10.49 23.12 -1.06
C LEU A 494 9.88 23.61 0.25
N ILE A 495 9.86 24.92 0.45
CA ILE A 495 9.46 25.57 1.71
C ILE A 495 8.02 25.25 2.16
N HIS A 496 7.15 24.82 1.25
CA HIS A 496 5.74 24.48 1.53
C HIS A 496 5.48 22.96 1.59
N LEU A 497 6.53 22.13 1.52
CA LEU A 497 6.39 20.69 1.54
C LEU A 497 5.92 20.19 2.91
N LYS A 498 4.75 19.56 2.93
CA LYS A 498 4.13 18.97 4.12
C LYS A 498 4.10 17.45 4.10
N HIS A 499 4.04 16.85 2.92
CA HIS A 499 3.91 15.40 2.78
C HIS A 499 4.99 14.85 1.87
N LEU A 500 5.78 13.92 2.39
CA LEU A 500 6.88 13.29 1.66
C LEU A 500 6.75 11.77 1.70
N THR A 501 6.74 11.15 0.53
CA THR A 501 6.83 9.70 0.38
C THR A 501 8.13 9.36 -0.32
N LEU A 502 8.96 8.54 0.31
CA LEU A 502 10.20 8.02 -0.26
C LEU A 502 10.12 6.50 -0.31
N ALA A 503 10.40 5.91 -1.47
CA ALA A 503 10.44 4.47 -1.60
C ALA A 503 11.67 3.94 -2.36
N ARG A 504 12.23 2.82 -1.92
CA ARG A 504 13.36 2.10 -2.55
C ARG A 504 14.61 2.96 -2.74
N TYR A 505 15.00 3.67 -1.70
CA TYR A 505 16.28 4.36 -1.58
C TYR A 505 17.23 3.51 -0.74
N GLU A 506 18.51 3.49 -1.12
CA GLU A 506 19.52 2.66 -0.45
C GLU A 506 19.71 3.06 1.01
N HIS A 507 20.07 4.32 1.27
CA HIS A 507 20.41 4.78 2.61
C HIS A 507 20.04 6.25 2.81
N PHE A 508 19.49 6.56 3.98
CA PHE A 508 19.07 7.91 4.31
C PHE A 508 19.08 8.15 5.83
N GLU A 509 19.42 9.38 6.24
CA GLU A 509 19.48 9.81 7.64
C GLU A 509 18.29 10.70 7.99
N LEU A 510 17.44 10.24 8.92
CA LEU A 510 16.18 10.92 9.27
C LEU A 510 16.37 12.37 9.74
N SER A 511 17.37 12.63 10.57
CA SER A 511 17.71 13.98 11.07
C SER A 511 17.98 14.96 9.94
N SER A 512 18.82 14.57 8.98
CA SER A 512 19.13 15.39 7.82
C SER A 512 17.89 15.72 6.97
N LEU A 513 16.87 14.84 6.95
CA LEU A 513 15.58 15.14 6.29
C LEU A 513 14.80 16.22 7.01
N MET A 514 14.75 16.11 8.33
CA MET A 514 13.97 17.01 9.16
C MET A 514 14.60 18.40 9.13
N GLU A 515 15.94 18.46 9.09
CA GLU A 515 16.69 19.71 8.85
C GLU A 515 16.39 20.28 7.45
N ALA A 516 16.28 19.43 6.42
CA ALA A 516 15.95 19.88 5.07
C ALA A 516 14.49 20.31 4.91
N CYS A 517 13.56 19.69 5.62
CA CYS A 517 12.12 19.94 5.54
C CYS A 517 11.50 20.19 6.93
N PRO A 518 11.79 21.33 7.59
CA PRO A 518 11.32 21.57 8.96
C PRO A 518 9.79 21.61 9.08
N GLY A 519 9.08 22.01 8.01
CA GLY A 519 7.62 22.06 7.93
C GLY A 519 6.94 20.74 7.55
N LEU A 520 7.67 19.62 7.49
CA LEU A 520 7.14 18.34 7.06
C LEU A 520 6.18 17.76 8.12
N GLU A 521 4.92 17.53 7.76
CA GLU A 521 3.89 16.98 8.66
C GLU A 521 3.76 15.46 8.54
N THR A 522 3.97 14.90 7.34
CA THR A 522 3.83 13.46 7.07
C THR A 522 5.02 12.92 6.30
N LEU A 523 5.60 11.82 6.80
CA LEU A 523 6.66 11.08 6.15
C LEU A 523 6.28 9.62 5.95
N VAL A 524 6.40 9.12 4.71
CA VAL A 524 6.23 7.70 4.36
C VAL A 524 7.56 7.17 3.81
N LEU A 525 8.09 6.12 4.42
CA LEU A 525 9.32 5.43 4.02
C LEU A 525 8.98 4.00 3.63
N GLU A 526 9.23 3.61 2.38
CA GLU A 526 8.87 2.29 1.86
C GLU A 526 10.08 1.58 1.23
N HIS A 527 10.39 0.34 1.63
CA HIS A 527 11.55 -0.38 1.10
C HIS A 527 12.88 0.40 1.21
N MET A 528 13.11 1.12 2.31
CA MET A 528 14.34 1.89 2.54
C MET A 528 15.16 1.26 3.65
N ALA A 529 16.49 1.40 3.64
CA ALA A 529 17.28 1.14 4.84
C ALA A 529 17.55 2.48 5.53
N VAL A 530 16.91 2.70 6.68
CA VAL A 530 17.15 3.92 7.45
C VAL A 530 18.44 3.77 8.24
N VAL A 531 19.35 4.73 8.06
CA VAL A 531 20.71 4.68 8.62
C VAL A 531 20.82 5.72 9.72
N THR A 532 21.36 5.32 10.87
CA THR A 532 21.71 6.25 11.95
C THR A 532 23.03 6.96 11.66
N PRO A 533 23.23 8.21 12.12
CA PRO A 533 24.43 9.00 11.87
C PRO A 533 25.75 8.25 12.16
N SER A 534 25.78 7.42 13.22
CA SER A 534 26.94 6.59 13.57
C SER A 534 27.27 5.53 12.52
N THR A 535 26.25 4.93 11.90
CA THR A 535 26.42 3.93 10.83
C THR A 535 26.97 4.57 9.56
N LEU A 536 26.55 5.81 9.24
CA LEU A 536 26.99 6.51 8.03
C LEU A 536 28.50 6.82 8.07
N ASN A 537 29.02 7.23 9.24
CA ASN A 537 30.45 7.48 9.43
C ASN A 537 31.29 6.21 9.21
N ASN A 538 30.80 5.05 9.63
CA ASN A 538 31.45 3.76 9.40
C ASN A 538 31.45 3.36 7.91
N LEU A 539 30.35 3.61 7.20
CA LEU A 539 30.26 3.37 5.75
C LEU A 539 31.19 4.28 4.96
N MET A 540 31.27 5.56 5.31
CA MET A 540 32.17 6.51 4.65
C MET A 540 33.65 6.21 4.92
N THR A 541 33.99 5.78 6.15
CA THR A 541 35.38 5.40 6.48
C THR A 541 35.82 4.12 5.76
N MET A 542 34.93 3.13 5.61
CA MET A 542 35.25 1.91 4.84
C MET A 542 35.42 2.17 3.33
N ASN A 543 34.60 3.05 2.73
CA ASN A 543 34.78 3.40 1.32
C ASN A 543 36.06 4.23 1.07
N ASN A 544 36.49 5.06 2.02
CA ASN A 544 37.73 5.82 1.90
C ASN A 544 38.99 4.94 2.04
N HIS A 545 38.95 3.86 2.82
CA HIS A 545 40.08 2.92 2.93
C HIS A 545 40.33 2.13 1.63
N ASN A 546 39.30 1.89 0.81
CA ASN A 546 39.44 1.20 -0.49
C ASN A 546 39.89 2.12 -1.64
N ASN A 547 39.92 3.45 -1.45
CA ASN A 547 40.27 4.43 -2.48
C ASN A 547 41.63 5.11 -2.26
N ASN A 548 42.49 4.54 -1.40
CA ASN A 548 43.72 5.18 -0.94
C ASN A 548 44.90 5.19 -1.95
N ASP A 549 44.65 4.96 -3.24
CA ASP A 549 45.68 5.00 -4.29
C ASP A 549 45.78 6.34 -5.04
N ASN A 550 45.07 7.41 -4.67
CA ASN A 550 45.26 8.72 -5.30
C ASN A 550 45.19 9.94 -4.34
N ASN A 551 46.15 10.84 -4.53
CA ASN A 551 46.75 11.72 -3.51
C ASN A 551 46.00 13.06 -3.25
N ASN A 552 44.66 13.08 -3.12
CA ASN A 552 43.89 14.34 -3.08
C ASN A 552 42.79 14.44 -1.99
N ASN A 553 43.02 13.95 -0.77
CA ASN A 553 41.97 13.78 0.27
C ASN A 553 41.91 14.79 1.44
N ASN A 554 42.54 15.97 1.37
CA ASN A 554 42.58 16.90 2.52
C ASN A 554 41.25 17.62 2.87
N VAL A 555 40.23 17.61 2.01
CA VAL A 555 38.97 18.36 2.24
C VAL A 555 37.93 17.57 3.05
N ASN A 556 38.05 16.24 3.14
CA ASN A 556 37.03 15.40 3.80
C ASN A 556 37.26 15.21 5.33
N LEU A 557 38.49 15.41 5.81
CA LEU A 557 38.85 15.21 7.22
C LEU A 557 38.20 16.22 8.18
N THR A 558 38.03 17.46 7.75
CA THR A 558 37.44 18.54 8.56
C THR A 558 35.94 18.35 8.80
N VAL A 559 35.20 17.84 7.82
CA VAL A 559 33.75 17.56 7.96
C VAL A 559 33.52 16.39 8.90
N ILE A 560 34.33 15.33 8.78
CA ILE A 560 34.26 14.16 9.68
C ILE A 560 34.58 14.57 11.13
N GLN A 561 35.57 15.43 11.35
CA GLN A 561 35.89 15.96 12.69
C GLN A 561 34.77 16.82 13.28
N GLN A 562 34.12 17.67 12.47
CA GLN A 562 32.97 18.48 12.93
C GLN A 562 31.76 17.62 13.32
N ILE A 563 31.48 16.55 12.55
CA ILE A 563 30.39 15.60 12.86
C ILE A 563 30.70 14.83 14.15
N GLN A 564 31.94 14.34 14.32
CA GLN A 564 32.36 13.65 15.54
C GLN A 564 32.30 14.55 16.78
N GLN A 565 32.65 15.84 16.64
CA GLN A 565 32.59 16.80 17.73
C GLN A 565 31.15 17.13 18.15
N ARG A 566 30.22 17.29 17.19
CA ARG A 566 28.79 17.51 17.47
C ARG A 566 28.14 16.29 18.11
N GLN A 567 28.52 15.07 17.71
CA GLN A 567 28.05 13.82 18.33
C GLN A 567 28.53 13.66 19.77
N TRP A 568 29.81 13.99 20.03
CA TRP A 568 30.34 13.97 21.40
C TRP A 568 29.61 14.98 22.29
N GLN A 569 29.30 16.18 21.79
CA GLN A 569 28.51 17.19 22.51
C GLN A 569 27.08 16.71 22.81
N LEU A 570 26.40 16.09 21.84
CA LEU A 570 25.06 15.52 22.06
C LEU A 570 25.12 14.38 23.08
N GLN A 571 26.06 13.44 22.99
CA GLN A 571 26.17 12.35 23.98
C GLN A 571 26.54 12.82 25.39
N GLN A 572 27.27 13.92 25.53
CA GLN A 572 27.56 14.53 26.84
C GLN A 572 26.33 15.23 27.41
N ASN A 573 25.55 15.93 26.59
CA ASN A 573 24.30 16.59 27.00
C ASN A 573 23.20 15.61 27.43
N TRP A 574 23.23 14.36 26.95
CA TRP A 574 22.27 13.32 27.36
C TRP A 574 22.65 12.61 28.67
N ASN A 575 23.92 12.69 29.09
CA ASN A 575 24.40 12.11 30.35
C ASN A 575 24.42 13.12 31.51
N THR A 576 24.19 14.41 31.23
CA THR A 576 23.95 15.43 32.24
C THR A 576 22.50 15.35 32.71
N SER A 577 22.31 15.17 34.03
CA SER A 577 21.03 15.07 34.74
C SER A 577 19.91 15.95 34.17
N ASP A 578 18.69 15.39 34.12
CA ASP A 578 17.41 15.92 33.60
C ASP A 578 17.08 17.41 33.91
N GLU A 579 17.77 18.07 34.82
CA GLU A 579 17.52 19.47 35.19
C GLU A 579 18.05 20.51 34.18
N GLN A 580 18.97 20.18 33.26
CA GLN A 580 19.54 21.16 32.31
C GLN A 580 18.98 21.14 30.88
N LEU A 581 18.11 20.17 30.52
CA LEU A 581 17.52 20.10 29.18
C LEU A 581 16.37 21.09 28.93
N SER A 582 15.89 21.82 29.94
CA SER A 582 14.74 22.73 29.84
C SER A 582 15.03 24.07 29.13
N THR A 583 16.24 24.27 28.59
CA THR A 583 16.66 25.52 27.92
C THR A 583 17.21 25.32 26.51
N ILE A 584 17.11 24.11 25.95
CA ILE A 584 17.41 23.90 24.52
C ILE A 584 16.23 24.47 23.74
N ASP A 585 16.49 25.54 23.00
CA ASP A 585 15.54 26.41 22.30
C ASP A 585 14.37 25.65 21.64
N ASP A 586 13.14 26.01 22.04
CA ASP A 586 11.86 25.60 21.43
C ASP A 586 11.77 25.93 19.92
N GLU A 587 12.73 26.67 19.36
CA GLU A 587 12.69 27.19 17.98
C GLU A 587 12.98 26.14 16.89
N ASN A 588 13.44 24.93 17.23
CA ASN A 588 13.74 23.87 16.26
C ASN A 588 12.85 22.63 16.39
N GLU A 589 11.65 22.77 16.96
CA GLU A 589 10.71 21.64 17.02
C GLU A 589 10.23 21.28 15.59
N THR A 590 10.54 20.07 15.15
CA THR A 590 10.15 19.57 13.83
C THR A 590 8.63 19.46 13.74
N ALA A 591 8.03 19.79 12.60
CA ALA A 591 6.56 19.71 12.44
C ALA A 591 6.02 18.28 12.19
N LEU A 592 6.85 17.23 12.30
CA LEU A 592 6.47 15.87 11.90
C LEU A 592 5.44 15.28 12.86
N LYS A 593 4.22 15.04 12.35
CA LYS A 593 3.10 14.47 13.09
C LYS A 593 2.86 13.01 12.78
N GLN A 594 3.07 12.59 11.53
CA GLN A 594 2.86 11.20 11.11
C GLN A 594 4.08 10.62 10.41
N LEU A 595 4.50 9.45 10.87
CA LEU A 595 5.57 8.64 10.29
C LEU A 595 5.03 7.26 9.94
N THR A 596 5.19 6.85 8.68
CA THR A 596 4.77 5.55 8.18
C THR A 596 5.96 4.83 7.58
N ILE A 597 6.26 3.64 8.06
CA ILE A 597 7.41 2.83 7.64
C ILE A 597 6.88 1.51 7.11
N ARG A 598 7.23 1.19 5.87
CA ARG A 598 6.75 0.00 5.17
C ARG A 598 7.91 -0.80 4.60
N HIS A 599 7.82 -2.13 4.71
CA HIS A 599 8.74 -3.04 4.01
C HIS A 599 10.22 -2.70 4.21
N THR A 600 10.56 -2.19 5.39
CA THR A 600 11.85 -1.57 5.69
C THR A 600 12.56 -2.37 6.78
N VAL A 601 13.88 -2.47 6.68
CA VAL A 601 14.71 -3.02 7.75
C VAL A 601 15.21 -1.87 8.61
N LEU A 602 14.75 -1.84 9.86
CA LEU A 602 15.07 -0.84 10.87
C LEU A 602 16.14 -1.38 11.79
N LYS A 603 17.04 -0.51 12.25
CA LYS A 603 17.86 -0.80 13.43
C LYS A 603 17.13 -0.34 14.68
N GLU A 604 17.33 -0.98 15.80
CA GLU A 604 16.84 -0.52 17.11
C GLU A 604 17.21 0.96 17.38
N SER A 605 18.40 1.38 16.97
CA SER A 605 18.86 2.77 17.14
C SER A 605 18.03 3.82 16.35
N PHE A 606 17.18 3.40 15.41
CA PHE A 606 16.30 4.29 14.66
C PHE A 606 15.26 4.98 15.55
N PHE A 607 14.74 4.30 16.56
CA PHE A 607 13.62 4.80 17.36
C PHE A 607 14.02 6.00 18.25
N TYR A 608 15.30 6.12 18.61
CA TYR A 608 15.83 7.30 19.30
C TYR A 608 15.91 8.55 18.40
N ALA A 609 15.89 8.37 17.08
CA ALA A 609 15.94 9.48 16.12
C ALA A 609 14.53 10.02 15.77
N ILE A 610 13.48 9.44 16.34
CA ILE A 610 12.11 9.88 16.10
C ILE A 610 11.88 11.23 16.81
N PRO A 611 11.35 12.25 16.13
CA PRO A 611 11.08 13.55 16.74
C PRO A 611 9.99 13.47 17.80
N CYS A 612 10.12 14.28 18.86
CA CYS A 612 9.21 14.29 20.01
C CYS A 612 7.78 14.75 19.64
N SER A 613 7.64 15.52 18.56
CA SER A 613 6.37 16.02 17.99
C SER A 613 5.48 14.94 17.37
N LEU A 614 5.97 13.70 17.24
CA LEU A 614 5.29 12.66 16.49
C LEU A 614 4.02 12.19 17.21
N GLU A 615 2.87 12.42 16.57
CA GLU A 615 1.54 12.01 17.06
C GLU A 615 1.18 10.58 16.62
N LYS A 616 1.69 10.13 15.46
CA LYS A 616 1.31 8.86 14.86
C LYS A 616 2.49 8.13 14.21
N LEU A 617 2.72 6.90 14.65
CA LEU A 617 3.71 5.98 14.09
C LEU A 617 3.01 4.73 13.54
N ILE A 618 3.23 4.46 12.26
CA ILE A 618 2.78 3.22 11.60
C ILE A 618 4.02 2.47 11.12
N VAL A 619 4.18 1.23 11.54
CA VAL A 619 5.24 0.32 11.10
C VAL A 619 4.60 -0.94 10.54
N GLU A 620 4.65 -1.10 9.23
CA GLU A 620 3.97 -2.18 8.50
C GLU A 620 4.99 -3.04 7.74
N ASN A 621 4.82 -4.37 7.81
CA ASN A 621 5.60 -5.34 7.02
C ASN A 621 7.12 -5.13 7.11
N SER A 622 7.61 -4.66 8.25
CA SER A 622 9.01 -4.23 8.42
C SER A 622 9.78 -5.22 9.31
N ALA A 623 11.10 -5.14 9.26
CA ALA A 623 11.98 -5.93 10.12
C ALA A 623 12.76 -5.02 11.07
N ILE A 624 13.00 -5.44 12.31
CA ILE A 624 13.87 -4.74 13.27
C ILE A 624 15.09 -5.61 13.55
N ILE A 625 16.27 -5.05 13.31
CA ILE A 625 17.57 -5.61 13.68
C ILE A 625 17.97 -5.05 15.04
N ALA A 626 18.15 -5.95 16.00
CA ALA A 626 18.58 -5.60 17.35
C ALA A 626 20.08 -5.30 17.42
N ASN A 627 20.45 -4.36 18.29
CA ASN A 627 21.87 -4.13 18.59
C ASN A 627 22.41 -5.21 19.53
N ASP A 628 21.56 -5.74 20.42
CA ASP A 628 21.86 -6.83 21.35
C ASP A 628 21.26 -8.14 20.81
N PRO A 629 22.05 -9.22 20.61
CA PRO A 629 21.52 -10.52 20.19
C PRO A 629 20.51 -11.12 21.19
N TYR A 630 20.53 -10.69 22.46
CA TYR A 630 19.70 -11.23 23.53
C TYR A 630 18.42 -10.42 23.79
N ARG A 631 18.34 -9.17 23.31
CA ARG A 631 17.21 -8.28 23.58
C ARG A 631 16.87 -7.47 22.34
N VAL A 632 15.58 -7.49 21.96
CA VAL A 632 15.05 -6.57 20.95
C VAL A 632 14.03 -5.68 21.63
N ALA A 633 14.41 -4.44 21.92
CA ALA A 633 13.51 -3.44 22.47
C ALA A 633 13.21 -2.36 21.43
N ILE A 634 11.98 -1.83 21.47
CA ILE A 634 11.67 -0.58 20.80
C ILE A 634 11.68 0.49 21.89
N GLU A 635 12.85 1.05 22.13
CA GLU A 635 13.03 2.15 23.07
C GLU A 635 12.77 3.47 22.33
N MET A 636 11.71 4.16 22.73
CA MET A 636 11.37 5.48 22.19
C MET A 636 11.58 6.56 23.27
N PRO A 637 11.84 7.82 22.88
CA PRO A 637 11.92 8.93 23.83
C PRO A 637 10.67 9.05 24.73
N THR A 638 10.87 9.30 26.02
CA THR A 638 9.78 9.37 27.02
C THR A 638 8.87 10.59 26.83
N ASN A 639 9.38 11.64 26.17
CA ASN A 639 8.71 12.90 25.88
C ASN A 639 7.94 12.92 24.54
N LEU A 640 7.71 11.77 23.90
CA LEU A 640 6.93 11.68 22.67
C LEU A 640 5.44 12.00 22.91
N ALA A 641 4.87 12.85 22.04
CA ALA A 641 3.44 13.14 21.96
C ALA A 641 2.63 12.06 21.20
N LEU A 642 3.06 10.79 21.28
CA LEU A 642 2.54 9.71 20.44
C LEU A 642 1.14 9.26 20.86
N ASP A 643 0.12 9.62 20.07
CA ASP A 643 -1.27 9.21 20.29
C ASP A 643 -1.57 7.82 19.70
N THR A 644 -1.01 7.52 18.53
CA THR A 644 -1.28 6.29 17.79
C THR A 644 0.01 5.56 17.42
N LEU A 645 0.10 4.30 17.84
CA LEU A 645 1.12 3.35 17.42
C LEU A 645 0.46 2.15 16.74
N ASP A 646 0.73 1.96 15.45
CA ASP A 646 0.29 0.79 14.69
C ASP A 646 1.51 -0.02 14.24
N ILE A 647 1.62 -1.25 14.72
CA ILE A 647 2.68 -2.17 14.35
C ILE A 647 2.05 -3.40 13.74
N SER A 648 2.13 -3.52 12.42
CA SER A 648 1.49 -4.61 11.69
C SER A 648 2.53 -5.42 10.92
N HIS A 649 2.50 -6.75 11.05
CA HIS A 649 3.39 -7.69 10.38
C HIS A 649 4.90 -7.42 10.60
N LEU A 650 5.28 -7.10 11.84
CA LEU A 650 6.66 -6.85 12.21
C LEU A 650 7.46 -8.16 12.37
N VAL A 651 8.68 -8.15 11.86
CA VAL A 651 9.67 -9.24 12.00
C VAL A 651 10.84 -8.73 12.83
N PHE A 652 11.39 -9.57 13.72
CA PHE A 652 12.61 -9.26 14.46
C PHE A 652 13.74 -10.14 13.93
N GLU A 653 14.92 -9.56 13.70
CA GLU A 653 16.10 -10.29 13.23
C GLU A 653 17.25 -10.04 14.22
N ASP A 654 17.75 -11.13 14.81
CA ASP A 654 18.99 -11.16 15.58
C ASP A 654 20.20 -11.06 14.63
N GLN A 655 21.32 -10.49 15.09
CA GLN A 655 22.62 -10.54 14.41
C GLN A 655 23.05 -11.98 14.02
N ASN A 656 22.60 -13.01 14.75
CA ASN A 656 22.80 -14.42 14.39
C ASN A 656 21.83 -14.94 13.31
N SER A 657 21.06 -14.08 12.65
CA SER A 657 20.12 -14.42 11.56
C SER A 657 18.94 -15.31 11.98
N VAL A 658 18.57 -15.31 13.27
CA VAL A 658 17.33 -15.94 13.74
C VAL A 658 16.20 -14.95 13.53
N ARG A 659 15.35 -15.21 12.53
CA ARG A 659 14.17 -14.39 12.25
C ARG A 659 13.04 -14.78 13.17
N LYS A 660 12.44 -13.84 13.86
CA LYS A 660 11.29 -14.05 14.74
C LYS A 660 10.09 -13.29 14.19
N VAL A 661 8.99 -13.97 13.91
CA VAL A 661 7.78 -13.35 13.33
C VAL A 661 6.69 -13.26 14.40
N VAL A 662 6.11 -12.08 14.58
CA VAL A 662 4.91 -11.92 15.43
C VAL A 662 3.69 -12.38 14.65
N LYS A 663 3.09 -13.50 15.06
CA LYS A 663 1.87 -14.05 14.45
C LYS A 663 0.69 -13.91 15.40
N GLN A 664 -0.41 -13.41 14.86
CA GLN A 664 -1.69 -13.36 15.55
C GLN A 664 -2.39 -14.73 15.48
N ASN A 665 -2.95 -15.18 16.61
CA ASN A 665 -3.87 -16.32 16.66
C ASN A 665 -5.06 -15.96 17.59
N GLY A 666 -6.13 -15.39 17.02
CA GLY A 666 -7.24 -14.83 17.81
C GLY A 666 -6.87 -13.53 18.52
N GLN A 667 -7.08 -13.48 19.85
CA GLN A 667 -6.66 -12.36 20.73
C GLN A 667 -5.23 -12.51 21.27
N GLN A 668 -4.58 -13.65 21.01
CA GLN A 668 -3.21 -13.93 21.47
C GLN A 668 -2.19 -13.62 20.37
N PHE A 669 -1.00 -13.20 20.79
CA PHE A 669 0.14 -12.96 19.92
C PHE A 669 1.20 -14.03 20.22
N SER A 670 1.77 -14.61 19.18
CA SER A 670 2.84 -15.61 19.27
C SER A 670 4.08 -15.08 18.56
N VAL A 671 5.27 -15.33 19.10
CA VAL A 671 6.54 -15.00 18.43
C VAL A 671 7.12 -16.31 17.94
N ILE A 672 7.21 -16.46 16.61
CA ILE A 672 7.70 -17.69 15.99
C ILE A 672 9.15 -17.49 15.60
N GLY A 673 10.07 -18.20 16.27
CA GLY A 673 11.48 -18.27 15.87
C GLY A 673 11.66 -19.11 14.60
N ILE A 674 12.35 -18.56 13.62
CA ILE A 674 12.75 -19.18 12.36
C ILE A 674 14.28 -19.10 12.30
N GLN A 675 14.93 -20.20 12.67
CA GLN A 675 16.38 -20.33 12.54
C GLN A 675 16.71 -20.74 11.10
N GLN A 676 17.37 -19.86 10.33
CA GLN A 676 17.93 -20.24 9.03
C GLN A 676 19.30 -20.90 9.25
N GLN A 677 19.43 -22.18 8.88
CA GLN A 677 20.74 -22.84 8.87
C GLN A 677 21.57 -22.28 7.70
N HIS A 678 22.60 -21.49 8.00
CA HIS A 678 23.70 -21.27 7.07
C HIS A 678 24.63 -22.50 7.11
N CYS A 679 24.46 -23.43 6.16
CA CYS A 679 25.41 -24.50 5.92
C CYS A 679 26.68 -23.95 5.26
N ASN A 680 27.51 -23.23 6.00
CA ASN A 680 28.88 -22.95 5.57
C ASN A 680 29.77 -24.13 5.94
N SER A 681 29.80 -25.16 5.08
CA SER A 681 30.83 -26.19 5.12
C SER A 681 31.88 -25.92 4.04
N SER A 682 32.96 -25.25 4.40
CA SER A 682 34.24 -25.48 3.76
C SER A 682 35.37 -25.45 4.78
N ASN A 683 35.98 -26.63 4.90
CA ASN A 683 37.35 -26.94 5.33
C ASN A 683 37.64 -27.24 6.81
N ASN A 684 37.86 -28.56 6.99
CA ASN A 684 38.85 -29.21 7.85
C ASN A 684 38.72 -29.04 9.37
N ILE A 685 38.35 -30.14 10.05
CA ILE A 685 39.28 -30.97 10.84
C ILE A 685 38.56 -32.23 11.32
N THR A 686 39.21 -33.37 11.09
CA THR A 686 38.92 -34.70 11.62
C THR A 686 39.14 -34.78 13.13
N ASN A 687 38.14 -35.21 13.90
CA ASN A 687 38.22 -36.40 14.75
C ASN A 687 37.05 -36.49 15.74
N ASN A 688 36.35 -37.63 15.65
CA ASN A 688 35.65 -38.35 16.71
C ASN A 688 35.28 -37.59 17.98
N ASN A 689 34.08 -36.99 17.97
CA ASN A 689 33.19 -37.01 19.12
C ASN A 689 31.74 -37.07 18.64
N LYS A 690 30.99 -38.04 19.18
CA LYS A 690 29.55 -38.23 18.93
C LYS A 690 28.80 -36.98 19.42
N CYS A 691 28.53 -36.04 18.51
CA CYS A 691 27.49 -35.04 18.72
C CYS A 691 26.14 -35.72 18.45
N ALA A 692 25.30 -35.80 19.49
CA ALA A 692 23.91 -36.19 19.36
C ALA A 692 23.21 -35.23 18.39
N SER A 693 22.71 -35.75 17.27
CA SER A 693 21.87 -35.01 16.34
C SER A 693 20.48 -34.82 16.95
N HIS A 694 20.33 -33.84 17.84
CA HIS A 694 19.04 -33.21 18.05
C HIS A 694 18.80 -32.27 16.88
N VAL A 695 17.83 -32.63 16.03
CA VAL A 695 17.22 -31.71 15.08
C VAL A 695 16.53 -30.64 15.93
N PRO A 696 16.89 -29.34 15.84
CA PRO A 696 16.17 -28.33 16.58
C PRO A 696 14.74 -28.28 16.02
N GLY A 697 13.78 -28.61 16.88
CA GLY A 697 12.37 -28.40 16.60
C GLY A 697 12.11 -26.91 16.36
N ARG A 698 11.07 -26.58 15.59
CA ARG A 698 10.52 -25.23 15.63
C ARG A 698 10.00 -24.99 17.05
N THR A 699 10.75 -24.26 17.87
CA THR A 699 10.25 -23.81 19.17
C THR A 699 9.26 -22.68 18.92
N THR A 700 7.98 -22.98 19.14
CA THR A 700 6.90 -22.00 19.03
C THR A 700 6.62 -21.52 20.45
N GLN A 701 6.99 -20.28 20.76
CA GLN A 701 6.76 -19.70 22.08
C GLN A 701 5.53 -18.79 22.07
N TRP A 702 4.68 -18.95 23.08
CA TRP A 702 3.41 -18.22 23.23
C TRP A 702 3.59 -17.08 24.23
N TYR A 703 3.02 -15.91 23.95
CA TYR A 703 3.10 -14.74 24.82
C TYR A 703 1.72 -14.20 25.14
N ASP A 704 1.53 -13.79 26.40
CA ASP A 704 0.29 -13.19 26.88
C ASP A 704 0.52 -11.72 27.23
N PHE A 705 -0.16 -10.82 26.50
CA PHE A 705 -0.09 -9.37 26.71
C PHE A 705 -1.12 -8.96 27.77
N ARG A 706 -0.84 -9.22 29.05
CA ARG A 706 -1.66 -8.73 30.16
C ARG A 706 -0.92 -7.69 31.01
N ASN A 707 -1.67 -6.66 31.40
CA ASN A 707 -1.21 -5.57 32.27
C ASN A 707 -0.77 -6.15 33.63
N ASN A 708 0.52 -6.08 33.96
CA ASN A 708 1.10 -6.76 35.12
C ASN A 708 0.69 -6.04 36.42
N LYS A 709 -0.36 -6.52 37.11
CA LYS A 709 -0.93 -5.90 38.31
C LYS A 709 0.04 -5.80 39.51
N LYS A 710 1.23 -6.41 39.46
CA LYS A 710 2.14 -6.53 40.62
C LYS A 710 3.15 -5.38 40.82
N ASN A 711 3.28 -4.42 39.90
CA ASN A 711 4.21 -3.28 40.06
C ASN A 711 3.47 -1.93 40.07
N GLN A 712 3.03 -1.47 41.25
CA GLN A 712 2.30 -0.20 41.43
C GLN A 712 3.17 1.02 41.81
N ASN A 713 4.50 0.90 41.84
CA ASN A 713 5.37 1.96 42.38
C ASN A 713 6.20 2.76 41.36
N TYR A 714 5.93 2.65 40.06
CA TYR A 714 6.54 3.54 39.05
C TYR A 714 5.44 4.32 38.32
N ASN A 715 5.60 5.64 38.24
CA ASN A 715 4.73 6.56 37.47
C ASN A 715 4.88 6.41 35.94
N GLU A 716 5.56 5.36 35.49
CA GLU A 716 5.76 5.03 34.08
C GLU A 716 4.71 4.00 33.66
N LYS A 717 3.96 4.30 32.59
CA LYS A 717 3.07 3.33 31.94
C LYS A 717 3.93 2.33 31.17
N ILE A 718 4.58 1.42 31.90
CA ILE A 718 5.46 0.40 31.32
C ILE A 718 4.59 -0.75 30.79
N LEU A 719 4.49 -0.88 29.46
CA LEU A 719 4.15 -2.14 28.79
C LEU A 719 5.45 -2.91 28.57
N GLY A 720 5.90 -3.63 29.60
CA GLY A 720 7.20 -4.30 29.60
C GLY A 720 7.09 -5.81 29.45
N ILE A 721 8.05 -6.40 28.75
CA ILE A 721 8.43 -7.82 28.86
C ILE A 721 9.87 -7.86 29.36
N ARG A 722 10.12 -8.64 30.40
CA ARG A 722 11.47 -8.90 30.93
C ARG A 722 11.83 -10.36 30.67
N PRO A 723 13.12 -10.73 30.54
CA PRO A 723 13.51 -12.10 30.81
C PRO A 723 13.10 -12.42 32.25
N MET A 724 12.15 -13.34 32.43
CA MET A 724 11.92 -13.95 33.73
C MET A 724 13.10 -14.85 34.03
N ALA A 725 13.61 -14.81 35.26
CA ALA A 725 14.49 -15.87 35.71
C ALA A 725 13.74 -17.20 35.54
N PRO A 726 14.39 -18.31 35.14
CA PRO A 726 13.73 -19.60 34.92
C PRO A 726 12.79 -20.00 36.06
N LYS A 727 13.16 -19.64 37.31
CA LYS A 727 12.37 -19.89 38.52
C LYS A 727 11.04 -19.15 38.60
N ASP A 728 10.92 -17.98 38.00
CA ASP A 728 9.65 -17.25 38.00
C ASP A 728 8.69 -17.84 36.94
N ALA A 729 9.22 -18.48 35.89
CA ALA A 729 8.45 -19.04 34.77
C ALA A 729 7.76 -20.36 35.13
N GLU A 730 8.37 -21.15 36.01
CA GLU A 730 7.79 -22.38 36.59
C GLU A 730 6.49 -22.11 37.36
N ASP A 731 6.33 -20.94 37.98
CA ASP A 731 5.10 -20.55 38.72
C ASP A 731 3.95 -20.10 37.79
N MET A 732 4.19 -19.92 36.49
CA MET A 732 3.17 -19.45 35.53
C MET A 732 2.77 -20.50 34.48
N LEU A 733 3.53 -21.59 34.37
CA LEU A 733 3.26 -22.74 33.51
C LEU A 733 3.16 -24.00 34.39
N GLU A 734 2.02 -24.16 35.05
CA GLU A 734 1.66 -25.50 35.53
C GLU A 734 1.40 -26.37 34.27
N ASP A 735 2.23 -27.42 34.10
CA ASP A 735 2.11 -28.54 33.15
C ASP A 735 2.94 -28.56 31.85
N ASP A 736 4.22 -28.14 31.84
CA ASP A 736 5.17 -28.69 30.84
C ASP A 736 6.61 -28.76 31.37
N GLU A 737 7.04 -29.96 31.78
CA GLU A 737 8.41 -30.25 32.23
C GLU A 737 9.38 -30.35 31.02
N GLY A 738 9.82 -29.20 30.51
CA GLY A 738 10.86 -29.10 29.49
C GLY A 738 12.09 -28.36 30.00
N THR A 739 13.14 -29.07 30.40
CA THR A 739 14.44 -28.49 30.79
C THR A 739 15.27 -28.16 29.55
N GLY A 740 15.03 -26.99 28.96
CA GLY A 740 15.90 -26.38 27.97
C GLY A 740 16.10 -24.90 28.30
N ASP A 741 17.31 -24.38 28.08
CA ASP A 741 17.65 -22.95 28.18
C ASP A 741 16.92 -22.14 27.08
N GLU A 742 15.60 -22.15 27.10
CA GLU A 742 14.77 -21.38 26.19
C GLU A 742 14.69 -19.93 26.67
N VAL A 743 15.47 -19.07 26.01
CA VAL A 743 15.31 -17.63 26.15
C VAL A 743 13.95 -17.24 25.59
N ILE A 744 13.10 -16.70 26.45
CA ILE A 744 11.78 -16.16 26.13
C ILE A 744 11.97 -14.70 25.68
N TYR A 745 11.53 -14.36 24.47
CA TYR A 745 11.66 -13.06 23.82
C TYR A 745 10.33 -12.31 23.73
N GLY A 746 10.25 -11.14 24.36
CA GLY A 746 9.11 -10.23 24.22
C GLY A 746 9.45 -8.94 23.47
N LEU A 747 8.42 -8.26 22.98
CA LEU A 747 8.48 -6.88 22.50
C LEU A 747 8.26 -5.92 23.67
N GLU A 748 9.28 -5.11 24.00
CA GLU A 748 9.18 -4.01 24.97
C GLU A 748 8.97 -2.69 24.21
N ILE A 749 7.93 -1.95 24.58
CA ILE A 749 7.65 -0.62 24.05
C ILE A 749 7.64 0.35 25.23
N SER A 750 8.73 1.10 25.36
CA SER A 750 8.85 2.17 26.35
C SER A 750 8.54 3.48 25.65
N CYS A 751 7.38 4.06 25.98
CA CYS A 751 6.86 5.28 25.39
C CYS A 751 6.03 6.04 26.44
N GLY A 752 5.81 7.33 26.22
CA GLY A 752 4.90 8.15 27.04
C GLY A 752 3.43 7.68 27.01
N SER A 753 2.49 8.57 27.32
CA SER A 753 1.07 8.21 27.38
C SER A 753 0.44 7.96 26.00
N ILE A 754 0.46 6.71 25.53
CA ILE A 754 -0.24 6.33 24.28
C ILE A 754 -1.75 6.16 24.51
N GLN A 755 -2.56 6.78 23.66
CA GLN A 755 -4.02 6.61 23.66
C GLN A 755 -4.47 5.35 22.92
N ARG A 756 -3.79 5.02 21.82
CA ARG A 756 -4.11 3.88 20.96
C ARG A 756 -2.85 3.14 20.50
N ALA A 757 -2.73 1.90 20.95
CA ALA A 757 -1.75 0.94 20.41
C ALA A 757 -2.50 -0.19 19.70
N CYS A 758 -2.15 -0.44 18.44
CA CYS A 758 -2.68 -1.51 17.63
C CYS A 758 -1.55 -2.43 17.13
N VAL A 759 -1.79 -3.74 17.13
CA VAL A 759 -0.94 -4.72 16.46
C VAL A 759 -1.79 -5.56 15.53
N ASN A 760 -1.48 -5.56 14.23
CA ASN A 760 -2.30 -6.21 13.20
C ASN A 760 -3.78 -5.80 13.26
N ASN A 761 -4.05 -4.49 13.38
CA ASN A 761 -5.38 -3.91 13.56
C ASN A 761 -6.13 -4.28 14.86
N LEU A 762 -5.56 -5.10 15.75
CA LEU A 762 -6.14 -5.38 17.06
C LEU A 762 -5.66 -4.36 18.09
N ARG A 763 -6.59 -3.87 18.91
CA ARG A 763 -6.31 -2.91 19.99
C ARG A 763 -5.63 -3.61 21.17
N LEU A 764 -4.43 -3.18 21.53
CA LEU A 764 -3.69 -3.67 22.70
C LEU A 764 -4.17 -3.02 24.01
N LEU A 765 -4.60 -1.75 23.95
CA LEU A 765 -5.00 -0.97 25.12
C LEU A 765 -6.50 -0.65 25.04
N GLN A 766 -7.35 -1.31 25.84
CA GLN A 766 -8.70 -0.78 26.09
C GLN A 766 -8.57 0.56 26.83
N PRO A 767 -9.38 1.58 26.51
CA PRO A 767 -9.43 2.77 27.35
C PRO A 767 -9.97 2.33 28.70
N ALA A 768 -9.39 2.80 29.80
CA ALA A 768 -9.95 2.58 31.12
C ALA A 768 -11.37 3.19 31.16
N GLN A 769 -12.39 2.36 30.94
CA GLN A 769 -13.78 2.73 31.10
C GLN A 769 -14.07 2.81 32.60
N TYR A 770 -13.84 3.97 33.20
CA TYR A 770 -14.68 4.40 34.32
C TYR A 770 -15.88 5.12 33.74
N ILE A 771 -16.89 4.36 33.33
CA ILE A 771 -18.26 4.90 33.30
C ILE A 771 -18.75 4.74 34.74
N ILE A 772 -18.71 5.84 35.50
CA ILE A 772 -19.54 5.94 36.69
C ILE A 772 -20.95 6.22 36.16
N LEU A 773 -21.80 5.18 36.15
CA LEU A 773 -23.24 5.33 36.01
C LEU A 773 -23.85 5.78 37.34
#